data_AF-A0A063Y4A3-F1
#
_entry.id   AF-A0A063Y4A3-F1
#
_cell.length_a   1.000
_cell.length_b   1.000
_cell.length_c   1.000
_cell.angle_alpha   90.00
_cell.angle_beta   90.00
_cell.angle_gamma   90.00
#
_symmetry.space_group_name_H-M   'P 1'
#
loop_
_entity.id
_entity.type
_entity.pdbx_description
1 polymer ?
#
loop_
_entity_poly.entity_id
_entity_poly.type
_entity_poly.pdbx_seq_one_letter_code
_entity_poly.pdbx_strand_id
1 'polypeptide(L)'
;MLYEQHQGKVSDKWHCYLPVYQRVFEPYQTQSVSLLEIGIQNGGSLEIWSQFFPSGKHFVGCDINSRCNVLTYDDQRISFVVGDANSDITEHQICQIVQGFHLIIDDGSHRSSDIVRSFCRYFPYLEAGGTYVIEDIHCSYWQGFEGGLYYPFSSIAFFKRLVDVVNHEHWGNGKTRASLLKGFAQQYGVCFPEDVLAQIHSIEFVNSMCIVRKASVQSNQLGPRVIAGQDEAIVGGHLSLQGQFAAPVHEYHNEWALLESAPDEAYESLRTQLQALHVSVAQHEGQVQALQAEVLALRSSTSWRVTAPLRALGTARWRLKHALTNFCRLVRQSGGSVLAIKKMVRLYKRERWAGIQRVCRNVGSFHQVDASLPDIDRNDYIEWVKRYDTLDDSARESIRRAAANLTSQPRISVVMPVYNPPIKYLKLAIESVQKQLYEHWELCIADDASTDPDVACVLQDYARSDPRIKIVYRPENGHISAASNSALAIATGDYIALLDQDDLLSEQALYYVALEISRYPDAVLIYSDEDKITTQGLRYGHYFKSDFNYELFLSQNMISHLGVYRRDVVNSVGGFREGFEGSQDYDLALRVIEKVTLQQIRHIPQVLYHWRAIPGSTALFIDEKNYTSEASIKAVQEHLDRTGRKGSVMPASGIPNFNRVRYALPEELPLVSIVIPTRDQPGLLKTCLDSVFEKTTYPYYEVIIVDNGSVEPETRELFSRLPTDKVRIIRDDSPFNYSRLNNRAVELAQGELVCLMNNDIEVLTSDWIEEMAAYALQQDIGCVGARLWYPNGTLQHAGVVLGIGGVAGHVHKELPKNLHGYAGRAMLSQSFSAVTGACLMVRKSVWQQVRGLDEDLAVAFNDIDFCLRVQQAGLRNVWTAFAEMIHHESVSRGGNDTPAKQALFAKEVAFMQSRWGASLYNDPFYNKNLTLIYEDFSLAWPEQPEPDAGDYLTHNDSLQLTRENKILWGLDTQGKGLEIGPSHNPIAPKKKGYDVEILDHLSAADLRKKYAGAGVNIENIEDVDYVWTGESYLKLIGKQEAYDWIIASHVIEHVPDFISFLQQCERLLKDNGRLALAVPDKRFCFDFFGSLTTSGNIIDAHLAQRSRPSTGQIFDFYANSASRRSGIAWSQDGQGDADTLTYPIHDALAHWKRAIEADDYTDVHCWRFTPASFQLIIHDLAVAGYIDLEIKHAFDTEGCEFFVTLGRKGALLKASDRLSALKSIVAENTYTNT
;
A
#
# COMPACT_ATOMS: atom_id res chain seq x y z
N MET A 1 -59.59 31.46 -29.06
CA MET A 1 -59.29 31.81 -27.65
C MET A 1 -58.80 33.25 -27.59
N LEU A 2 -58.99 33.98 -26.48
CA LEU A 2 -58.57 35.38 -26.33
C LEU A 2 -57.10 35.60 -26.73
N TYR A 3 -56.24 34.65 -26.35
CA TYR A 3 -54.81 34.64 -26.67
C TYR A 3 -54.52 34.59 -28.18
N GLU A 4 -55.24 33.77 -28.95
CA GLU A 4 -55.07 33.63 -30.41
C GLU A 4 -55.61 34.84 -31.20
N GLN A 5 -56.54 35.59 -30.59
CA GLN A 5 -57.20 36.73 -31.22
C GLN A 5 -56.50 38.06 -30.89
N HIS A 6 -55.59 38.08 -29.92
CA HIS A 6 -54.89 39.28 -29.48
C HIS A 6 -54.02 39.88 -30.59
N GLN A 7 -54.21 41.15 -30.88
CA GLN A 7 -53.45 41.91 -31.90
C GLN A 7 -52.56 43.00 -31.28
N GLY A 8 -52.50 43.07 -29.94
CA GLY A 8 -51.73 44.07 -29.20
C GLY A 8 -50.27 43.69 -29.02
N LYS A 9 -49.71 43.99 -27.85
CA LYS A 9 -48.33 43.63 -27.50
C LYS A 9 -48.16 42.11 -27.50
N VAL A 10 -46.95 41.66 -27.83
CA VAL A 10 -46.61 40.24 -27.90
C VAL A 10 -46.65 39.61 -26.51
N SER A 11 -47.25 38.44 -26.41
CA SER A 11 -47.14 37.52 -25.29
C SER A 11 -46.71 36.16 -25.85
N ASP A 12 -45.86 35.44 -25.12
CA ASP A 12 -45.48 34.06 -25.43
C ASP A 12 -45.93 33.13 -24.29
N LYS A 13 -46.56 32.01 -24.63
CA LYS A 13 -47.04 30.98 -23.68
C LYS A 13 -47.09 29.62 -24.34
N TRP A 14 -46.74 28.58 -23.58
CA TRP A 14 -46.92 27.20 -24.02
C TRP A 14 -48.41 26.89 -24.22
N HIS A 15 -48.75 26.23 -25.32
CA HIS A 15 -50.13 25.85 -25.63
C HIS A 15 -50.80 25.07 -24.49
N CYS A 16 -50.05 24.21 -23.80
CA CYS A 16 -50.57 23.41 -22.69
C CYS A 16 -50.93 24.22 -21.44
N TYR A 17 -50.49 25.49 -21.32
CA TYR A 17 -50.82 26.35 -20.18
C TYR A 17 -52.20 26.99 -20.32
N LEU A 18 -52.66 27.27 -21.55
CA LEU A 18 -53.91 28.00 -21.78
C LEU A 18 -55.15 27.29 -21.21
N PRO A 19 -55.33 25.95 -21.34
CA PRO A 19 -56.44 25.25 -20.69
C PRO A 19 -56.33 25.26 -19.16
N VAL A 20 -55.11 25.26 -18.62
CA VAL A 20 -54.86 25.33 -17.18
C VAL A 20 -55.27 26.71 -16.68
N TYR A 21 -54.89 27.78 -17.37
CA TYR A 21 -55.31 29.14 -17.07
C TYR A 21 -56.82 29.29 -17.08
N GLN A 22 -57.50 28.78 -18.12
CA GLN A 22 -58.96 28.80 -18.17
C GLN A 22 -59.55 28.16 -16.90
N ARG A 23 -59.14 26.95 -16.54
CA ARG A 23 -59.68 26.22 -15.38
C ARG A 23 -59.37 26.91 -14.04
N VAL A 24 -58.16 27.45 -13.89
CA VAL A 24 -57.71 28.05 -12.62
C VAL A 24 -58.30 29.46 -12.44
N PHE A 25 -58.48 30.22 -13.53
CA PHE A 25 -58.89 31.62 -13.49
C PHE A 25 -60.39 31.84 -13.72
N GLU A 26 -61.11 30.88 -14.31
CA GLU A 26 -62.56 30.95 -14.51
C GLU A 26 -63.35 31.35 -13.25
N PRO A 27 -63.05 30.84 -12.03
CA PRO A 27 -63.75 31.24 -10.80
C PRO A 27 -63.65 32.73 -10.46
N TYR A 28 -62.65 33.43 -11.02
CA TYR A 28 -62.33 34.83 -10.74
C TYR A 28 -62.90 35.80 -11.79
N GLN A 29 -63.39 35.32 -12.94
CA GLN A 29 -63.84 36.19 -14.05
C GLN A 29 -64.96 37.18 -13.66
N THR A 30 -65.85 36.75 -12.77
CA THR A 30 -66.98 37.56 -12.28
C THR A 30 -66.64 38.33 -10.99
N GLN A 31 -65.43 38.14 -10.46
CA GLN A 31 -64.98 38.75 -9.22
C GLN A 31 -64.16 40.02 -9.50
N SER A 32 -64.10 40.89 -8.50
CA SER A 32 -63.28 42.10 -8.58
C SER A 32 -61.85 41.80 -8.16
N VAL A 33 -61.05 41.30 -9.10
CA VAL A 33 -59.69 40.84 -8.83
C VAL A 33 -58.63 41.92 -8.95
N SER A 34 -57.56 41.74 -8.17
CA SER A 34 -56.27 42.40 -8.39
C SER A 34 -55.24 41.32 -8.68
N LEU A 35 -54.46 41.50 -9.74
CA LEU A 35 -53.51 40.51 -10.26
C LEU A 35 -52.10 41.10 -10.29
N LEU A 36 -51.12 40.29 -9.90
CA LEU A 36 -49.69 40.55 -10.09
C LEU A 36 -49.13 39.54 -11.09
N GLU A 37 -48.41 40.01 -12.11
CA GLU A 37 -47.60 39.18 -13.00
C GLU A 37 -46.13 39.59 -12.90
N ILE A 38 -45.27 38.64 -12.53
CA ILE A 38 -43.82 38.78 -12.51
C ILE A 38 -43.28 38.19 -13.81
N GLY A 39 -42.45 38.96 -14.55
CA GLY A 39 -41.88 38.52 -15.83
C GLY A 39 -42.76 38.84 -17.04
N ILE A 40 -43.24 40.08 -17.15
CA ILE A 40 -44.19 40.46 -18.22
C ILE A 40 -43.57 40.56 -19.62
N GLN A 41 -42.24 40.55 -19.75
CA GLN A 41 -41.50 40.66 -21.00
C GLN A 41 -41.96 41.85 -21.88
N ASN A 42 -42.72 41.58 -22.95
CA ASN A 42 -43.23 42.60 -23.87
C ASN A 42 -44.59 43.20 -23.44
N GLY A 43 -45.17 42.74 -22.34
CA GLY A 43 -46.39 43.28 -21.74
C GLY A 43 -47.72 42.80 -22.34
N GLY A 44 -47.70 41.91 -23.34
CA GLY A 44 -48.91 41.43 -24.00
C GLY A 44 -49.86 40.64 -23.10
N SER A 45 -49.32 39.91 -22.13
CA SER A 45 -50.11 39.11 -21.19
C SER A 45 -51.04 39.98 -20.35
N LEU A 46 -50.59 41.15 -19.88
CA LEU A 46 -51.43 42.08 -19.11
C LEU A 46 -52.63 42.61 -19.90
N GLU A 47 -52.48 42.85 -21.20
CA GLU A 47 -53.59 43.26 -22.08
C GLU A 47 -54.62 42.13 -22.25
N ILE A 48 -54.14 40.89 -22.28
CA ILE A 48 -54.98 39.69 -22.34
C ILE A 48 -55.70 39.50 -21.00
N TRP A 49 -55.01 39.65 -19.87
CA TRP A 49 -55.62 39.54 -18.54
C TRP A 49 -56.67 40.62 -18.29
N SER A 50 -56.44 41.85 -18.72
CA SER A 50 -57.44 42.92 -18.51
C SER A 50 -58.74 42.70 -19.27
N GLN A 51 -58.67 42.01 -20.42
CA GLN A 51 -59.83 41.55 -21.19
C GLN A 51 -60.46 40.30 -20.59
N PHE A 52 -59.66 39.36 -20.11
CA PHE A 52 -60.14 38.12 -19.46
C PHE A 52 -60.87 38.41 -18.14
N PHE A 53 -60.46 39.45 -17.42
CA PHE A 53 -61.07 39.91 -16.17
C PHE A 53 -61.70 41.30 -16.35
N PRO A 54 -62.87 41.41 -17.00
CA PRO A 54 -63.52 42.69 -17.26
C PRO A 54 -63.87 43.46 -15.97
N SER A 55 -64.08 42.76 -14.85
CA SER A 55 -64.35 43.35 -13.52
C SER A 55 -63.11 43.55 -12.65
N GLY A 56 -61.90 43.26 -13.16
CA GLY A 56 -60.64 43.46 -12.44
C GLY A 56 -60.39 44.94 -12.13
N LYS A 57 -59.75 45.21 -10.99
CA LYS A 57 -59.43 46.56 -10.50
C LYS A 57 -58.04 47.02 -10.92
N HIS A 58 -57.04 46.16 -10.72
CA HIS A 58 -55.64 46.45 -10.95
C HIS A 58 -54.93 45.24 -11.53
N PHE A 59 -54.17 45.45 -12.60
CA PHE A 59 -53.27 44.47 -13.20
C PHE A 59 -51.86 45.04 -13.10
N VAL A 60 -51.06 44.50 -12.18
CA VAL A 60 -49.72 44.98 -11.89
C VAL A 60 -48.71 44.06 -12.57
N GLY A 61 -47.90 44.61 -13.47
CA GLY A 61 -46.77 43.91 -14.06
C GLY A 61 -45.46 44.27 -13.38
N CYS A 62 -44.56 43.30 -13.23
CA CYS A 62 -43.20 43.53 -12.77
C CYS A 62 -42.19 42.92 -13.75
N ASP A 63 -41.18 43.68 -14.15
CA ASP A 63 -40.06 43.14 -14.96
C ASP A 63 -38.75 43.83 -14.60
N ILE A 64 -37.66 43.05 -14.59
CA ILE A 64 -36.31 43.56 -14.31
C ILE A 64 -35.72 44.32 -15.50
N ASN A 65 -36.22 44.07 -16.71
CA ASN A 65 -35.73 44.72 -17.92
C ASN A 65 -36.15 46.18 -17.96
N SER A 66 -35.16 47.08 -17.85
CA SER A 66 -35.40 48.52 -17.86
C SER A 66 -36.06 49.05 -19.13
N ARG A 67 -36.00 48.30 -20.24
CA ARG A 67 -36.69 48.65 -21.48
C ARG A 67 -38.20 48.58 -21.34
N CYS A 68 -38.74 47.81 -20.39
CA CYS A 68 -40.18 47.75 -20.15
C CYS A 68 -40.77 49.10 -19.71
N ASN A 69 -39.94 50.07 -19.29
CA ASN A 69 -40.38 51.43 -18.98
C ASN A 69 -40.96 52.20 -20.18
N VAL A 70 -40.74 51.72 -21.41
CA VAL A 70 -41.33 52.33 -22.62
C VAL A 70 -42.74 51.78 -22.92
N LEU A 71 -43.21 50.77 -22.19
CA LEU A 71 -44.51 50.17 -22.42
C LEU A 71 -45.63 51.13 -21.99
N THR A 72 -46.62 51.31 -22.86
CA THR A 72 -47.81 52.14 -22.62
C THR A 72 -49.07 51.31 -22.84
N TYR A 73 -50.06 51.44 -21.96
CA TYR A 73 -51.31 50.68 -22.04
C TYR A 73 -52.51 51.63 -22.14
N ASP A 74 -53.48 51.28 -23.00
CA ASP A 74 -54.73 52.05 -23.13
C ASP A 74 -55.67 51.82 -21.94
N ASP A 75 -55.58 50.65 -21.31
CA ASP A 75 -56.37 50.28 -20.14
C ASP A 75 -55.74 50.87 -18.86
N GLN A 76 -56.43 51.84 -18.26
CA GLN A 76 -55.97 52.54 -17.04
C GLN A 76 -55.86 51.64 -15.81
N ARG A 77 -56.39 50.40 -15.86
CA ARG A 77 -56.27 49.42 -14.79
C ARG A 77 -54.91 48.73 -14.79
N ILE A 78 -54.14 48.84 -15.87
CA ILE A 78 -52.82 48.23 -15.99
C ILE A 78 -51.77 49.20 -15.43
N SER A 79 -50.95 48.71 -14.50
CA SER A 79 -49.81 49.41 -13.94
C SER A 79 -48.58 48.51 -14.04
N PHE A 80 -47.38 49.10 -14.10
CA PHE A 80 -46.17 48.29 -14.12
C PHE A 80 -45.09 48.90 -13.24
N VAL A 81 -44.21 48.03 -12.72
CA VAL A 81 -43.04 48.39 -11.93
C VAL A 81 -41.82 47.77 -12.61
N VAL A 82 -40.80 48.60 -12.85
CA VAL A 82 -39.52 48.14 -13.40
C VAL A 82 -38.55 47.95 -12.25
N GLY A 83 -38.11 46.72 -12.06
CA GLY A 83 -37.18 46.36 -11.00
C GLY A 83 -37.16 44.85 -10.73
N ASP A 84 -36.24 44.44 -9.88
CA ASP A 84 -36.14 43.06 -9.42
C ASP A 84 -37.27 42.79 -8.42
N ALA A 85 -38.19 41.89 -8.77
CA ALA A 85 -39.31 41.46 -7.92
C ALA A 85 -38.83 40.90 -6.56
N ASN A 86 -37.58 40.44 -6.47
CA ASN A 86 -37.02 39.95 -5.21
C ASN A 86 -36.44 41.04 -4.32
N SER A 87 -36.51 42.32 -4.72
CA SER A 87 -36.01 43.46 -3.95
C SER A 87 -37.09 44.16 -3.11
N ASP A 88 -36.71 44.64 -1.92
CA ASP A 88 -37.61 45.36 -1.02
C ASP A 88 -38.15 46.66 -1.65
N ILE A 89 -37.36 47.30 -2.52
CA ILE A 89 -37.76 48.53 -3.22
C ILE A 89 -38.90 48.24 -4.19
N THR A 90 -38.75 47.20 -5.02
CA THR A 90 -39.76 46.82 -6.01
C THR A 90 -41.01 46.27 -5.34
N GLU A 91 -40.88 45.47 -4.29
CA GLU A 91 -42.01 45.06 -3.46
C GLU A 91 -42.78 46.26 -2.92
N HIS A 92 -42.08 47.22 -2.31
CA HIS A 92 -42.72 48.42 -1.78
C HIS A 92 -43.47 49.20 -2.87
N GLN A 93 -42.88 49.33 -4.06
CA GLN A 93 -43.53 49.98 -5.20
C GLN A 93 -44.77 49.21 -5.68
N ILE A 94 -44.73 47.87 -5.74
CA ILE A 94 -45.87 47.03 -6.11
C ILE A 94 -46.98 47.18 -5.05
N CYS A 95 -46.63 47.09 -3.77
CA CYS A 95 -47.58 47.18 -2.65
C CYS A 95 -48.18 48.59 -2.47
N GLN A 96 -47.52 49.64 -2.97
CA GLN A 96 -48.10 50.98 -3.07
C GLN A 96 -49.25 51.07 -4.07
N ILE A 97 -49.25 50.22 -5.10
CA ILE A 97 -50.31 50.16 -6.11
C ILE A 97 -51.49 49.33 -5.56
N VAL A 98 -51.21 48.14 -5.01
CA VAL A 98 -52.22 47.20 -4.50
C VAL A 98 -51.74 46.54 -3.22
N GLN A 99 -52.57 46.57 -2.16
CA GLN A 99 -52.21 45.97 -0.85
C GLN A 99 -52.48 44.46 -0.73
N GLY A 100 -53.29 43.87 -1.62
CA GLY A 100 -53.63 42.44 -1.59
C GLY A 100 -54.04 41.91 -2.97
N PHE A 101 -53.63 40.68 -3.28
CA PHE A 101 -53.80 40.06 -4.61
C PHE A 101 -54.75 38.86 -4.53
N HIS A 102 -55.58 38.70 -5.56
CA HIS A 102 -56.40 37.49 -5.72
C HIS A 102 -55.67 36.45 -6.56
N LEU A 103 -54.83 36.93 -7.49
CA LEU A 103 -54.05 36.12 -8.41
C LEU A 103 -52.62 36.67 -8.47
N ILE A 104 -51.65 35.77 -8.37
CA ILE A 104 -50.24 36.08 -8.63
C ILE A 104 -49.74 35.07 -9.66
N ILE A 105 -49.10 35.55 -10.71
CA ILE A 105 -48.45 34.74 -11.75
C ILE A 105 -46.96 35.05 -11.68
N ASP A 106 -46.15 34.03 -11.44
CA ASP A 106 -44.69 34.10 -11.50
C ASP A 106 -44.20 33.41 -12.76
N ASP A 107 -43.90 34.22 -13.77
CA ASP A 107 -43.25 33.87 -15.03
C ASP A 107 -41.90 34.60 -15.16
N GLY A 108 -41.22 34.78 -14.02
CA GLY A 108 -40.01 35.57 -13.90
C GLY A 108 -38.78 34.93 -14.54
N SER A 109 -37.66 34.90 -13.83
CA SER A 109 -36.38 34.43 -14.37
C SER A 109 -36.28 32.92 -14.61
N HIS A 110 -37.29 32.16 -14.16
CA HIS A 110 -37.33 30.70 -14.06
C HIS A 110 -36.24 30.08 -13.16
N ARG A 111 -35.38 30.90 -12.54
CA ARG A 111 -34.33 30.44 -11.61
C ARG A 111 -34.96 30.02 -10.29
N SER A 112 -34.52 28.89 -9.76
CA SER A 112 -35.07 28.34 -8.51
C SER A 112 -35.03 29.31 -7.34
N SER A 113 -33.94 30.08 -7.17
CA SER A 113 -33.85 31.06 -6.08
C SER A 113 -34.86 32.18 -6.16
N ASP A 114 -35.12 32.67 -7.38
CA ASP A 114 -35.98 33.82 -7.61
C ASP A 114 -37.44 33.43 -7.42
N ILE A 115 -37.83 32.26 -7.93
CA ILE A 115 -39.16 31.68 -7.71
C ILE A 115 -39.42 31.49 -6.21
N VAL A 116 -38.47 30.89 -5.46
CA VAL A 116 -38.65 30.66 -4.03
C VAL A 116 -38.74 31.98 -3.26
N ARG A 117 -37.89 32.97 -3.57
CA ARG A 117 -37.92 34.30 -2.94
C ARG A 117 -39.21 35.07 -3.26
N SER A 118 -39.63 35.07 -4.52
CA SER A 118 -40.86 35.73 -4.96
C SER A 118 -42.08 35.07 -4.33
N PHE A 119 -42.09 33.74 -4.20
CA PHE A 119 -43.12 33.04 -3.44
C PHE A 119 -43.15 33.47 -1.97
N CYS A 120 -42.01 33.44 -1.27
CA CYS A 120 -41.92 33.86 0.13
C CYS A 120 -42.41 35.29 0.36
N ARG A 121 -42.09 36.17 -0.59
CA ARG A 121 -42.36 37.59 -0.52
C ARG A 121 -43.82 37.92 -0.83
N TYR A 122 -44.36 37.35 -1.91
CA TYR A 122 -45.68 37.75 -2.42
C TYR A 122 -46.84 36.86 -1.96
N PHE A 123 -46.59 35.60 -1.58
CA PHE A 123 -47.65 34.74 -1.04
C PHE A 123 -48.34 35.30 0.24
N PRO A 124 -47.65 36.00 1.15
CA PRO A 124 -48.29 36.72 2.25
C PRO A 124 -49.36 37.73 1.80
N TYR A 125 -49.16 38.42 0.68
CA TYR A 125 -50.12 39.40 0.12
C TYR A 125 -51.26 38.79 -0.68
N LEU A 126 -51.24 37.46 -0.90
CA LEU A 126 -52.35 36.77 -1.51
C LEU A 126 -53.54 36.73 -0.54
N GLU A 127 -54.74 37.05 -1.01
CA GLU A 127 -55.95 37.01 -0.21
C GLU A 127 -56.36 35.55 0.11
N ALA A 128 -57.14 35.34 1.17
CA ALA A 128 -57.70 34.03 1.46
C ALA A 128 -58.64 33.59 0.32
N GLY A 129 -58.44 32.39 -0.22
CA GLY A 129 -59.10 31.92 -1.45
C GLY A 129 -58.39 32.36 -2.75
N GLY A 130 -57.27 33.09 -2.65
CA GLY A 130 -56.43 33.47 -3.79
C GLY A 130 -55.55 32.33 -4.30
N THR A 131 -55.01 32.51 -5.51
CA THR A 131 -54.16 31.54 -6.19
C THR A 131 -52.83 32.14 -6.64
N TYR A 132 -51.74 31.45 -6.35
CA TYR A 132 -50.39 31.72 -6.85
C TYR A 132 -50.04 30.68 -7.92
N VAL A 133 -49.70 31.14 -9.13
CA VAL A 133 -49.32 30.29 -10.25
C VAL A 133 -47.85 30.53 -10.58
N ILE A 134 -47.10 29.45 -10.75
CA ILE A 134 -45.70 29.49 -11.15
C ILE A 134 -45.57 28.76 -12.49
N GLU A 135 -44.98 29.41 -13.47
CA GLU A 135 -44.71 28.86 -14.79
C GLU A 135 -43.30 28.26 -14.89
N ASP A 136 -43.09 27.46 -15.94
CA ASP A 136 -41.77 27.00 -16.38
C ASP A 136 -40.90 26.30 -15.33
N ILE A 137 -41.53 25.66 -14.34
CA ILE A 137 -40.82 24.89 -13.30
C ILE A 137 -40.02 23.70 -13.87
N HIS A 138 -40.23 23.29 -15.12
CA HIS A 138 -39.37 22.30 -15.79
C HIS A 138 -37.91 22.77 -15.87
N CYS A 139 -37.67 24.08 -15.89
CA CYS A 139 -36.32 24.66 -15.84
C CYS A 139 -35.57 24.25 -14.57
N SER A 140 -36.28 23.95 -13.48
CA SER A 140 -35.68 23.48 -12.21
C SER A 140 -35.01 22.10 -12.30
N TYR A 141 -35.13 21.39 -13.43
CA TYR A 141 -34.36 20.18 -13.72
C TYR A 141 -33.02 20.48 -14.41
N TRP A 142 -32.78 21.72 -14.83
CA TRP A 142 -31.60 22.14 -15.56
C TRP A 142 -30.67 22.97 -14.67
N GLN A 143 -29.38 22.64 -14.70
CA GLN A 143 -28.36 23.30 -13.88
C GLN A 143 -28.31 24.82 -14.12
N GLY A 144 -28.54 25.27 -15.36
CA GLY A 144 -28.52 26.70 -15.72
C GLY A 144 -29.58 27.56 -15.02
N PHE A 145 -30.64 26.93 -14.50
CA PHE A 145 -31.73 27.59 -13.75
C PHE A 145 -31.74 27.16 -12.28
N GLU A 146 -30.56 26.84 -11.74
CA GLU A 146 -30.34 26.44 -10.34
C GLU A 146 -31.07 25.15 -9.98
N GLY A 147 -31.06 24.23 -10.95
CA GLY A 147 -31.78 22.98 -10.91
C GLY A 147 -30.92 21.73 -11.06
N GLY A 148 -31.59 20.59 -11.18
CA GLY A 148 -31.00 19.27 -11.38
C GLY A 148 -31.95 18.19 -10.89
N LEU A 149 -31.94 17.02 -11.52
CA LEU A 149 -32.91 15.94 -11.23
C LEU A 149 -33.04 15.60 -9.74
N TYR A 150 -31.92 15.63 -9.02
CA TYR A 150 -31.84 15.37 -7.58
C TYR A 150 -31.31 16.56 -6.78
N TYR A 151 -31.33 17.77 -7.34
CA TYR A 151 -30.82 18.94 -6.63
C TYR A 151 -31.79 19.33 -5.49
N PRO A 152 -31.35 19.27 -4.22
CA PRO A 152 -32.25 19.36 -3.06
C PRO A 152 -32.90 20.73 -2.89
N PHE A 153 -32.30 21.78 -3.45
CA PHE A 153 -32.77 23.15 -3.28
C PHE A 153 -33.49 23.72 -4.51
N SER A 154 -33.79 22.92 -5.54
CA SER A 154 -34.55 23.38 -6.71
C SER A 154 -35.96 23.89 -6.32
N SER A 155 -36.57 24.75 -7.15
CA SER A 155 -37.96 25.21 -6.90
C SER A 155 -38.95 24.04 -6.90
N ILE A 156 -38.73 23.01 -7.73
CA ILE A 156 -39.56 21.80 -7.68
C ILE A 156 -39.39 21.03 -6.36
N ALA A 157 -38.17 20.94 -5.82
CA ALA A 157 -37.96 20.33 -4.50
C ALA A 157 -38.63 21.14 -3.39
N PHE A 158 -38.58 22.47 -3.48
CA PHE A 158 -39.29 23.37 -2.57
C PHE A 158 -40.81 23.11 -2.57
N PHE A 159 -41.45 23.12 -3.74
CA PHE A 159 -42.89 22.89 -3.82
C PHE A 159 -43.29 21.46 -3.45
N LYS A 160 -42.42 20.45 -3.69
CA LYS A 160 -42.61 19.09 -3.16
C LYS A 160 -42.61 19.07 -1.64
N ARG A 161 -41.72 19.81 -0.98
CA ARG A 161 -41.70 19.94 0.50
C ARG A 161 -42.94 20.63 1.05
N LEU A 162 -43.48 21.59 0.32
CA LEU A 162 -44.72 22.24 0.72
C LEU A 162 -45.92 21.26 0.72
N VAL A 163 -45.86 20.13 0.02
CA VAL A 163 -46.88 19.07 0.12
C VAL A 163 -46.90 18.48 1.54
N ASP A 164 -45.75 18.26 2.14
CA ASP A 164 -45.66 17.79 3.52
C ASP A 164 -46.15 18.86 4.50
N VAL A 165 -45.92 20.15 4.20
CA VAL A 165 -46.38 21.30 5.02
C VAL A 165 -47.90 21.34 5.15
N VAL A 166 -48.63 21.00 4.08
CA VAL A 166 -50.10 20.89 4.11
C VAL A 166 -50.55 19.79 5.07
N ASN A 167 -49.75 18.73 5.25
CA ASN A 167 -50.08 17.54 6.04
C ASN A 167 -49.49 17.56 7.48
N HIS A 168 -49.02 18.73 7.94
CA HIS A 168 -48.31 18.88 9.22
C HIS A 168 -49.07 18.33 10.44
N GLU A 169 -50.40 18.39 10.45
CA GLU A 169 -51.21 17.89 11.58
C GLU A 169 -51.10 16.37 11.80
N HIS A 170 -50.49 15.64 10.86
CA HIS A 170 -50.29 14.19 10.93
C HIS A 170 -48.88 13.76 11.36
N TRP A 171 -47.93 14.68 11.57
CA TRP A 171 -46.51 14.33 11.75
C TRP A 171 -46.17 13.68 13.09
N GLY A 172 -46.95 13.94 14.15
CA GLY A 172 -46.82 13.20 15.42
C GLY A 172 -45.49 13.35 16.18
N ASN A 173 -44.58 14.22 15.73
CA ASN A 173 -43.17 14.29 16.17
C ASN A 173 -42.76 15.66 16.78
N GLY A 174 -43.69 16.61 16.88
CA GLY A 174 -43.45 17.92 17.49
C GLY A 174 -42.65 18.94 16.64
N LYS A 175 -42.28 18.61 15.40
CA LYS A 175 -41.62 19.55 14.48
C LYS A 175 -42.59 20.61 13.96
N THR A 176 -42.08 21.80 13.60
CA THR A 176 -42.88 22.89 12.98
C THR A 176 -42.81 22.81 11.45
N ARG A 177 -43.76 23.42 10.72
CA ARG A 177 -43.69 23.48 9.24
C ARG A 177 -42.41 24.20 8.79
N ALA A 178 -42.06 25.29 9.47
CA ALA A 178 -40.85 26.06 9.18
C ALA A 178 -39.57 25.23 9.33
N SER A 179 -39.54 24.23 10.25
CA SER A 179 -38.36 23.38 10.44
C SER A 179 -38.03 22.52 9.22
N LEU A 180 -39.05 22.09 8.46
CA LEU A 180 -38.87 21.29 7.23
C LEU A 180 -38.26 22.12 6.09
N LEU A 181 -38.48 23.44 6.10
CA LEU A 181 -38.00 24.36 5.08
C LEU A 181 -36.73 25.11 5.51
N LYS A 182 -36.12 24.71 6.62
CA LYS A 182 -34.94 25.39 7.17
C LYS A 182 -33.77 25.43 6.18
N GLY A 183 -33.55 24.35 5.43
CA GLY A 183 -32.53 24.30 4.38
C GLY A 183 -32.75 25.36 3.30
N PHE A 184 -33.98 25.49 2.80
CA PHE A 184 -34.38 26.53 1.84
C PHE A 184 -34.25 27.95 2.40
N ALA A 185 -34.64 28.15 3.66
CA ALA A 185 -34.53 29.44 4.35
C ALA A 185 -33.07 29.91 4.40
N GLN A 186 -32.17 28.99 4.75
CA GLN A 186 -30.73 29.24 4.79
C GLN A 186 -30.15 29.45 3.39
N GLN A 187 -30.50 28.60 2.43
CA GLN A 187 -29.97 28.63 1.08
C GLN A 187 -30.35 29.93 0.33
N TYR A 188 -31.60 30.37 0.47
CA TYR A 188 -32.12 31.51 -0.29
C TYR A 188 -32.22 32.80 0.50
N GLY A 189 -31.89 32.78 1.80
CA GLY A 189 -31.94 33.96 2.67
C GLY A 189 -33.36 34.44 2.93
N VAL A 190 -34.31 33.51 3.00
CA VAL A 190 -35.74 33.79 3.16
C VAL A 190 -36.24 33.32 4.52
N CYS A 191 -37.36 33.86 4.96
CA CYS A 191 -38.05 33.41 6.16
C CYS A 191 -39.39 32.78 5.77
N PHE A 192 -39.76 31.70 6.45
CA PHE A 192 -41.07 31.07 6.32
C PHE A 192 -41.82 31.17 7.64
N PRO A 193 -42.66 32.21 7.84
CA PRO A 193 -43.48 32.33 9.03
C PRO A 193 -44.46 31.16 9.15
N GLU A 194 -44.55 30.56 10.33
CA GLU A 194 -45.40 29.37 10.57
C GLU A 194 -46.88 29.64 10.29
N ASP A 195 -47.36 30.84 10.61
CA ASP A 195 -48.73 31.29 10.37
C ASP A 195 -49.04 31.46 8.87
N VAL A 196 -48.06 31.86 8.06
CA VAL A 196 -48.18 31.94 6.60
C VAL A 196 -48.17 30.54 5.98
N LEU A 197 -47.26 29.65 6.42
CA LEU A 197 -47.22 28.27 5.94
C LEU A 197 -48.52 27.50 6.26
N ALA A 198 -49.13 27.76 7.40
CA ALA A 198 -50.42 27.17 7.79
C ALA A 198 -51.60 27.59 6.89
N GLN A 199 -51.43 28.63 6.08
CA GLN A 199 -52.45 29.11 5.13
C GLN A 199 -52.33 28.45 3.74
N ILE A 200 -51.26 27.69 3.47
CA ILE A 200 -51.13 26.91 2.24
C ILE A 200 -52.15 25.78 2.27
N HIS A 201 -53.13 25.83 1.37
CA HIS A 201 -54.25 24.89 1.32
C HIS A 201 -53.97 23.69 0.42
N SER A 202 -53.48 23.96 -0.79
CA SER A 202 -53.22 22.91 -1.78
C SER A 202 -52.12 23.31 -2.73
N ILE A 203 -51.46 22.30 -3.28
CA ILE A 203 -50.39 22.42 -4.26
C ILE A 203 -50.71 21.45 -5.39
N GLU A 204 -50.75 21.96 -6.61
CA GLU A 204 -51.10 21.19 -7.79
C GLU A 204 -50.02 21.37 -8.84
N PHE A 205 -49.40 20.27 -9.26
CA PHE A 205 -48.45 20.25 -10.37
C PHE A 205 -49.17 19.85 -11.65
N VAL A 206 -49.13 20.71 -12.66
CA VAL A 206 -49.66 20.42 -14.00
C VAL A 206 -48.54 20.60 -15.00
N ASN A 207 -47.87 19.48 -15.32
CA ASN A 207 -46.65 19.48 -16.12
C ASN A 207 -45.66 20.53 -15.58
N SER A 208 -45.36 21.58 -16.35
CA SER A 208 -44.43 22.63 -15.96
C SER A 208 -45.07 23.83 -15.24
N MET A 209 -46.26 23.68 -14.66
CA MET A 209 -46.88 24.69 -13.81
C MET A 209 -47.06 24.17 -12.39
N CYS A 210 -46.87 25.05 -11.40
CA CYS A 210 -47.21 24.80 -10.01
C CYS A 210 -48.29 25.80 -9.57
N ILE A 211 -49.40 25.30 -9.06
CA ILE A 211 -50.53 26.10 -8.58
C ILE A 211 -50.63 25.93 -7.07
N VAL A 212 -50.45 27.03 -6.33
CA VAL A 212 -50.56 27.06 -4.87
C VAL A 212 -51.78 27.88 -4.47
N ARG A 213 -52.68 27.28 -3.69
CA ARG A 213 -53.91 27.94 -3.23
C ARG A 213 -53.81 28.29 -1.75
N LYS A 214 -54.33 29.46 -1.37
CA LYS A 214 -54.35 29.95 0.00
C LYS A 214 -55.73 29.83 0.61
N ALA A 215 -55.82 29.42 1.87
CA ALA A 215 -57.06 29.44 2.63
C ALA A 215 -56.80 29.90 4.07
N SER A 216 -57.87 30.11 4.84
CA SER A 216 -57.70 30.44 6.26
C SER A 216 -57.22 29.21 7.04
N VAL A 217 -56.47 29.44 8.12
CA VAL A 217 -55.94 28.36 8.97
C VAL A 217 -57.07 27.46 9.49
N GLN A 218 -58.25 28.01 9.78
CA GLN A 218 -59.41 27.24 10.23
C GLN A 218 -59.96 26.29 9.16
N SER A 219 -59.83 26.64 7.87
CA SER A 219 -60.27 25.82 6.75
C SER A 219 -59.23 24.79 6.27
N ASN A 220 -58.01 24.81 6.81
CA ASN A 220 -56.90 23.94 6.44
C ASN A 220 -56.72 22.73 7.38
N GLN A 221 -57.71 22.44 8.23
CA GLN A 221 -57.72 21.26 9.09
C GLN A 221 -58.64 20.19 8.49
N LEU A 222 -58.34 18.90 8.69
CA LEU A 222 -59.21 17.79 8.22
C LEU A 222 -60.64 17.87 8.78
N GLY A 223 -60.81 18.58 9.90
CA GLY A 223 -62.10 18.78 10.55
C GLY A 223 -62.61 17.54 11.28
N PRO A 224 -63.83 17.63 11.85
CA PRO A 224 -64.44 16.48 12.52
C PRO A 224 -64.86 15.43 11.49
N ARG A 225 -64.70 14.15 11.85
CA ARG A 225 -65.14 13.03 11.01
C ARG A 225 -66.65 13.11 10.74
N VAL A 226 -67.02 12.97 9.46
CA VAL A 226 -68.41 12.84 9.02
C VAL A 226 -68.63 11.40 8.57
N ILE A 227 -69.58 10.73 9.22
CA ILE A 227 -69.93 9.33 9.04
C ILE A 227 -71.42 9.28 8.71
N ALA A 228 -71.71 8.67 7.57
CA ALA A 228 -73.06 8.49 7.08
C ALA A 228 -73.37 6.98 7.01
N GLY A 229 -74.57 6.60 7.42
CA GLY A 229 -74.98 5.20 7.61
C GLY A 229 -75.34 4.90 9.06
N GLN A 230 -76.08 3.82 9.31
CA GLN A 230 -76.50 3.43 10.67
C GLN A 230 -76.09 2.01 11.06
N ASP A 231 -75.54 1.23 10.12
CA ASP A 231 -75.21 -0.19 10.32
C ASP A 231 -73.69 -0.44 10.20
N GLU A 232 -73.10 -1.10 11.19
CA GLU A 232 -71.69 -1.50 11.23
C GLU A 232 -71.52 -3.02 11.36
N ALA A 233 -72.03 -3.77 10.39
CA ALA A 233 -72.10 -5.23 10.48
C ALA A 233 -70.74 -5.96 10.46
N ILE A 234 -69.66 -5.29 10.04
CA ILE A 234 -68.34 -5.92 9.82
C ILE A 234 -67.29 -5.46 10.86
N VAL A 235 -67.05 -4.15 10.94
CA VAL A 235 -66.10 -3.55 11.89
C VAL A 235 -66.83 -2.46 12.67
N GLY A 236 -67.13 -2.73 13.94
CA GLY A 236 -67.80 -1.77 14.82
C GLY A 236 -66.87 -0.66 15.29
N GLY A 237 -67.46 0.46 15.70
CA GLY A 237 -66.76 1.57 16.34
C GLY A 237 -66.40 2.73 15.42
N HIS A 238 -66.88 2.77 14.16
CA HIS A 238 -66.78 3.97 13.34
C HIS A 238 -67.88 4.97 13.71
N LEU A 239 -69.13 4.57 13.93
CA LEU A 239 -70.24 5.45 14.34
C LEU A 239 -69.90 6.28 15.58
N SER A 240 -69.09 5.74 16.51
CA SER A 240 -68.62 6.47 17.69
C SER A 240 -67.60 7.57 17.38
N LEU A 241 -66.94 7.52 16.22
CA LEU A 241 -66.01 8.53 15.72
C LEU A 241 -66.73 9.73 15.07
N GLN A 242 -68.05 9.68 14.89
CA GLN A 242 -68.83 10.79 14.34
C GLN A 242 -68.57 12.07 15.14
N GLY A 243 -68.17 13.13 14.44
CA GLY A 243 -67.88 14.42 15.07
C GLY A 243 -66.52 14.50 15.79
N GLN A 244 -65.73 13.42 15.84
CA GLN A 244 -64.41 13.43 16.47
C GLN A 244 -63.32 13.95 15.53
N PHE A 245 -62.34 14.65 16.09
CA PHE A 245 -61.12 15.05 15.40
C PHE A 245 -60.10 13.90 15.43
N ALA A 246 -59.34 13.73 14.35
CA ALA A 246 -58.24 12.77 14.33
C ALA A 246 -57.04 13.32 15.10
N ALA A 247 -56.59 12.62 16.15
CA ALA A 247 -55.31 12.91 16.79
C ALA A 247 -54.17 12.23 16.02
N PRO A 248 -53.01 12.88 15.83
CA PRO A 248 -51.85 12.23 15.22
C PRO A 248 -51.31 11.11 16.12
N VAL A 249 -50.80 10.04 15.49
CA VAL A 249 -50.06 8.99 16.19
C VAL A 249 -48.69 9.54 16.59
N HIS A 250 -48.23 9.26 17.80
CA HIS A 250 -46.91 9.69 18.25
C HIS A 250 -45.80 8.86 17.57
N GLU A 251 -44.90 9.53 16.85
CA GLU A 251 -43.86 8.90 16.01
C GLU A 251 -42.45 8.98 16.64
N TYR A 252 -42.33 9.01 17.98
CA TYR A 252 -41.05 9.20 18.67
C TYR A 252 -40.03 8.06 18.48
N HIS A 253 -40.46 6.91 17.94
CA HIS A 253 -39.60 5.74 17.68
C HIS A 253 -39.32 5.52 16.19
N ASN A 254 -39.86 6.38 15.31
CA ASN A 254 -39.64 6.29 13.88
C ASN A 254 -38.37 7.06 13.50
N GLU A 255 -37.33 6.35 13.08
CA GLU A 255 -36.03 6.93 12.74
C GLU A 255 -36.15 8.01 11.64
N TRP A 256 -37.08 7.85 10.69
CA TRP A 256 -37.34 8.84 9.64
C TRP A 256 -37.98 10.13 10.19
N ALA A 257 -38.80 10.02 11.23
CA ALA A 257 -39.39 11.16 11.91
C ALA A 257 -38.35 11.94 12.74
N LEU A 258 -37.24 11.30 13.13
CA LEU A 258 -36.19 11.86 13.97
C LEU A 258 -35.04 12.55 13.21
N LEU A 259 -34.95 12.41 11.88
CA LEU A 259 -33.91 13.05 11.06
C LEU A 259 -33.90 14.59 11.23
N GLU A 260 -32.74 15.22 11.43
CA GLU A 260 -32.65 16.69 11.61
C GLU A 260 -32.87 17.47 10.31
N SER A 261 -32.48 16.90 9.17
CA SER A 261 -32.67 17.45 7.84
C SER A 261 -33.07 16.33 6.89
N ALA A 262 -33.52 16.70 5.70
CA ALA A 262 -33.80 15.69 4.70
C ALA A 262 -32.52 15.00 4.18
N PRO A 263 -32.60 13.72 3.76
CA PRO A 263 -31.43 12.98 3.29
C PRO A 263 -30.70 13.61 2.10
N ASP A 264 -31.44 14.23 1.18
CA ASP A 264 -30.93 14.93 0.01
C ASP A 264 -30.18 16.23 0.38
N GLU A 265 -30.68 16.97 1.38
CA GLU A 265 -29.95 18.13 1.94
C GLU A 265 -28.68 17.70 2.69
N ALA A 266 -28.75 16.59 3.45
CA ALA A 266 -27.62 16.05 4.19
C ALA A 266 -26.48 15.62 3.26
N TYR A 267 -26.81 15.03 2.10
CA TYR A 267 -25.85 14.65 1.08
C TYR A 267 -25.10 15.86 0.49
N GLU A 268 -25.82 16.93 0.13
CA GLU A 268 -25.19 18.12 -0.45
C GLU A 268 -24.34 18.89 0.60
N SER A 269 -24.78 18.91 1.86
CA SER A 269 -23.97 19.41 2.97
C SER A 269 -22.67 18.63 3.12
N LEU A 270 -22.74 17.30 3.08
CA LEU A 270 -21.56 16.43 3.18
C LEU A 270 -20.62 16.64 1.98
N ARG A 271 -21.16 16.72 0.77
CA ARG A 271 -20.40 17.00 -0.46
C ARG A 271 -19.72 18.36 -0.40
N THR A 272 -20.43 19.40 0.04
CA THR A 272 -19.87 20.75 0.18
C THR A 272 -18.77 20.79 1.24
N GLN A 273 -18.94 20.09 2.36
CA GLN A 273 -17.89 19.93 3.37
C GLN A 273 -16.66 19.22 2.79
N LEU A 274 -16.87 18.19 1.98
CA LEU A 274 -15.80 17.41 1.34
C LEU A 274 -15.05 18.26 0.31
N GLN A 275 -15.76 19.08 -0.46
CA GLN A 275 -15.17 19.99 -1.45
C GLN A 275 -14.49 21.19 -0.80
N ALA A 276 -15.06 21.77 0.27
CA ALA A 276 -14.42 22.80 1.09
C ALA A 276 -13.17 22.25 1.78
N LEU A 277 -13.19 20.97 2.19
CA LEU A 277 -12.02 20.29 2.72
C LEU A 277 -10.96 20.09 1.64
N HIS A 278 -11.32 19.72 0.41
CA HIS A 278 -10.39 19.64 -0.71
C HIS A 278 -9.78 21.00 -1.08
N VAL A 279 -10.58 22.07 -1.14
CA VAL A 279 -10.08 23.43 -1.39
C VAL A 279 -9.21 23.90 -0.23
N SER A 280 -9.62 23.63 1.02
CA SER A 280 -8.81 23.93 2.20
C SER A 280 -7.48 23.18 2.16
N VAL A 281 -7.47 21.90 1.78
CA VAL A 281 -6.25 21.12 1.59
C VAL A 281 -5.38 21.73 0.50
N ALA A 282 -5.92 22.05 -0.68
CA ALA A 282 -5.17 22.69 -1.76
C ALA A 282 -4.65 24.09 -1.37
N GLN A 283 -5.41 24.85 -0.58
CA GLN A 283 -5.04 26.18 -0.11
C GLN A 283 -4.01 26.11 1.02
N HIS A 284 -4.07 25.08 1.88
CA HIS A 284 -3.04 24.79 2.86
C HIS A 284 -1.77 24.26 2.20
N GLU A 285 -1.88 23.49 1.12
CA GLU A 285 -0.74 23.07 0.29
C GLU A 285 -0.09 24.28 -0.40
N GLY A 286 -0.90 25.19 -0.95
CA GLY A 286 -0.42 26.47 -1.50
C GLY A 286 0.21 27.38 -0.44
N GLN A 287 -0.37 27.46 0.77
CA GLN A 287 0.23 28.18 1.90
C GLN A 287 1.51 27.51 2.40
N VAL A 288 1.58 26.19 2.40
CA VAL A 288 2.80 25.44 2.75
C VAL A 288 3.90 25.71 1.73
N GLN A 289 3.58 25.74 0.43
CA GLN A 289 4.53 26.11 -0.62
C GLN A 289 4.95 27.58 -0.52
N ALA A 290 4.02 28.50 -0.25
CA ALA A 290 4.33 29.92 -0.04
C ALA A 290 5.19 30.14 1.21
N LEU A 291 4.87 29.49 2.33
CA LEU A 291 5.67 29.52 3.56
C LEU A 291 7.03 28.84 3.37
N GLN A 292 7.13 27.77 2.57
CA GLN A 292 8.41 27.15 2.22
C GLN A 292 9.26 28.10 1.36
N ALA A 293 8.66 28.82 0.42
CA ALA A 293 9.34 29.85 -0.37
C ALA A 293 9.76 31.06 0.50
N GLU A 294 8.93 31.46 1.45
CA GLU A 294 9.22 32.55 2.40
C GLU A 294 10.30 32.14 3.41
N VAL A 295 10.31 30.88 3.86
CA VAL A 295 11.37 30.28 4.68
C VAL A 295 12.67 30.16 3.87
N LEU A 296 12.61 29.82 2.58
CA LEU A 296 13.78 29.84 1.69
C LEU A 296 14.32 31.26 1.51
N ALA A 297 13.44 32.24 1.30
CA ALA A 297 13.77 33.65 1.17
C ALA A 297 14.39 34.20 2.46
N LEU A 298 13.81 33.89 3.63
CA LEU A 298 14.35 34.24 4.95
C LEU A 298 15.71 33.57 5.20
N ARG A 299 15.87 32.28 4.86
CA ARG A 299 17.14 31.55 4.97
C ARG A 299 18.23 32.12 4.06
N SER A 300 17.86 32.69 2.91
CA SER A 300 18.76 33.38 1.98
C SER A 300 19.03 34.86 2.32
N SER A 301 18.26 35.46 3.23
CA SER A 301 18.36 36.89 3.56
C SER A 301 19.61 37.21 4.41
N THR A 302 20.22 38.36 4.15
CA THR A 302 21.44 38.84 4.82
C THR A 302 21.26 39.06 6.33
N SER A 303 20.05 39.38 6.79
CA SER A 303 19.72 39.54 8.21
C SER A 303 19.75 38.20 8.99
N TRP A 304 19.41 37.08 8.34
CA TRP A 304 19.42 35.75 8.95
C TRP A 304 20.83 35.20 9.19
N ARG A 305 21.79 35.59 8.33
CA ARG A 305 23.21 35.24 8.45
C ARG A 305 23.94 36.08 9.50
N VAL A 306 23.56 37.35 9.67
CA VAL A 306 24.23 38.29 10.59
C VAL A 306 23.83 38.10 12.07
N THR A 307 22.65 37.55 12.35
CA THR A 307 22.17 37.34 13.74
C THR A 307 22.53 35.97 14.32
N ALA A 308 23.30 35.14 13.60
CA ALA A 308 23.76 33.83 14.07
C ALA A 308 24.52 33.84 15.42
N PRO A 309 25.36 34.84 15.76
CA PRO A 309 26.09 34.86 17.04
C PRO A 309 25.20 35.17 18.26
N LEU A 310 24.04 35.80 18.06
CA LEU A 310 23.13 36.20 19.16
C LEU A 310 22.19 35.06 19.60
N ARG A 311 22.25 33.89 18.95
CA ARG A 311 21.43 32.71 19.29
C ARG A 311 22.17 31.68 20.14
N ALA A 312 23.21 32.12 20.83
CA ALA A 312 23.96 31.34 21.81
C ALA A 312 23.62 31.80 23.24
N LEU A 313 22.43 31.43 23.73
CA LEU A 313 22.20 31.32 25.17
C LEU A 313 21.58 29.96 25.47
N GLY A 314 22.38 29.14 26.17
CA GLY A 314 22.19 27.73 26.39
C GLY A 314 21.30 27.44 27.58
N THR A 315 20.26 26.64 27.32
CA THR A 315 19.65 25.61 28.20
C THR A 315 18.32 25.11 27.60
N ALA A 316 17.70 25.87 26.68
CA ALA A 316 16.55 25.41 25.88
C ALA A 316 16.95 24.48 24.71
N ARG A 317 18.17 24.60 24.18
CA ARG A 317 18.65 23.92 22.96
C ARG A 317 18.69 22.40 23.07
N TRP A 318 18.98 21.85 24.26
CA TRP A 318 19.01 20.39 24.45
C TRP A 318 17.61 19.76 24.47
N ARG A 319 16.64 20.41 25.14
CA ARG A 319 15.24 19.96 25.18
C ARG A 319 14.54 20.14 23.84
N LEU A 320 14.81 21.24 23.13
CA LEU A 320 14.24 21.49 21.80
C LEU A 320 14.84 20.57 20.73
N LYS A 321 16.15 20.28 20.77
CA LYS A 321 16.80 19.39 19.80
C LYS A 321 16.32 17.93 19.95
N HIS A 322 16.17 17.44 21.18
CA HIS A 322 15.59 16.11 21.42
C HIS A 322 14.10 16.05 21.04
N ALA A 323 13.32 17.09 21.34
CA ALA A 323 11.90 17.14 20.96
C ALA A 323 11.72 17.23 19.43
N LEU A 324 12.53 18.03 18.72
CA LEU A 324 12.49 18.12 17.25
C LEU A 324 12.94 16.82 16.59
N THR A 325 14.01 16.19 17.08
CA THR A 325 14.54 14.94 16.49
C THR A 325 13.53 13.80 16.65
N ASN A 326 12.87 13.72 17.80
CA ASN A 326 11.82 12.73 18.04
C ASN A 326 10.55 13.03 17.25
N PHE A 327 10.19 14.30 17.09
CA PHE A 327 9.06 14.71 16.26
C PHE A 327 9.31 14.43 14.77
N CYS A 328 10.48 14.77 14.23
CA CYS A 328 10.85 14.46 12.84
C CYS A 328 10.92 12.95 12.58
N ARG A 329 11.40 12.14 13.54
CA ARG A 329 11.31 10.66 13.43
C ARG A 329 9.88 10.17 13.43
N LEU A 330 9.01 10.74 14.27
CA LEU A 330 7.60 10.38 14.32
C LEU A 330 6.87 10.77 13.02
N VAL A 331 7.21 11.93 12.44
CA VAL A 331 6.73 12.38 11.12
C VAL A 331 7.15 11.41 10.02
N ARG A 332 8.40 10.94 10.03
CA ARG A 332 8.92 9.94 9.08
C ARG A 332 8.27 8.56 9.26
N GLN A 333 8.07 8.11 10.51
CA GLN A 333 7.42 6.83 10.84
C GLN A 333 5.91 6.83 10.60
N SER A 334 5.24 7.99 10.65
CA SER A 334 3.77 8.07 10.51
C SER A 334 3.32 8.40 9.07
N GLY A 335 4.22 8.45 8.10
CA GLY A 335 3.91 8.79 6.71
C GLY A 335 3.50 10.26 6.51
N GLY A 336 4.14 11.18 7.25
CA GLY A 336 3.92 12.63 7.08
C GLY A 336 3.54 13.37 8.37
N SER A 337 3.62 14.70 8.32
CA SER A 337 3.51 15.56 9.50
C SER A 337 2.10 15.58 10.08
N VAL A 338 1.08 15.48 9.23
CA VAL A 338 -0.34 15.50 9.61
C VAL A 338 -0.73 14.25 10.40
N LEU A 339 -0.30 13.06 9.95
CA LEU A 339 -0.59 11.80 10.66
C LEU A 339 0.16 11.72 12.00
N ALA A 340 1.41 12.17 12.06
CA ALA A 340 2.18 12.24 13.30
C ALA A 340 1.53 13.19 14.34
N ILE A 341 1.04 14.35 13.89
CA ILE A 341 0.32 15.29 14.77
C ILE A 341 -1.01 14.69 15.23
N LYS A 342 -1.79 14.04 14.35
CA LYS A 342 -3.02 13.33 14.72
C LYS A 342 -2.77 12.18 15.70
N LYS A 343 -1.65 11.45 15.56
CA LYS A 343 -1.20 10.38 16.47
C LYS A 343 -0.84 10.97 17.85
N MET A 344 -0.08 12.06 17.89
CA MET A 344 0.28 12.78 19.12
C MET A 344 -0.92 13.36 19.87
N VAL A 345 -1.87 13.98 19.16
CA VAL A 345 -3.08 14.56 19.76
C VAL A 345 -3.97 13.45 20.34
N ARG A 346 -4.07 12.29 19.68
CA ARG A 346 -4.82 11.12 20.20
C ARG A 346 -4.14 10.52 21.44
N LEU A 347 -2.82 10.33 21.41
CA LEU A 347 -2.04 9.84 22.55
C LEU A 347 -2.11 10.79 23.75
N TYR A 348 -2.07 12.10 23.52
CA TYR A 348 -2.22 13.11 24.57
C TYR A 348 -3.61 13.07 25.20
N LYS A 349 -4.68 12.94 24.39
CA LYS A 349 -6.05 12.85 24.89
C LYS A 349 -6.29 11.57 25.72
N ARG A 350 -5.63 10.46 25.39
CA ARG A 350 -5.82 9.15 26.06
C ARG A 350 -4.94 8.94 27.29
N GLU A 351 -3.66 9.27 27.18
CA GLU A 351 -2.62 8.89 28.16
C GLU A 351 -1.85 10.11 28.71
N ARG A 352 -2.29 11.32 28.36
CA ARG A 352 -1.64 12.59 28.74
C ARG A 352 -0.15 12.55 28.36
N TRP A 353 0.71 13.16 29.17
CA TRP A 353 2.15 13.22 28.91
C TRP A 353 2.85 11.85 29.01
N ALA A 354 2.26 10.86 29.68
CA ALA A 354 2.85 9.53 29.83
C ALA A 354 2.87 8.74 28.50
N GLY A 355 1.81 8.84 27.68
CA GLY A 355 1.74 8.21 26.37
C GLY A 355 2.72 8.81 25.37
N ILE A 356 2.90 10.13 25.39
CA ILE A 356 3.91 10.82 24.58
C ILE A 356 5.33 10.40 25.01
N GLN A 357 5.58 10.30 26.32
CA GLN A 357 6.88 9.86 26.83
C GLN A 357 7.22 8.41 26.46
N ARG A 358 6.22 7.52 26.35
CA ARG A 358 6.39 6.13 25.90
C ARG A 358 6.78 6.05 24.42
N VAL A 359 6.09 6.78 23.54
CA VAL A 359 6.44 6.87 22.12
C VAL A 359 7.85 7.44 21.94
N CYS A 360 8.19 8.50 22.69
CA CYS A 360 9.53 9.08 22.69
C CYS A 360 10.63 8.15 23.26
N ARG A 361 10.29 7.17 24.11
CA ARG A 361 11.21 6.16 24.66
C ARG A 361 11.43 4.98 23.70
N ASN A 362 10.36 4.53 23.05
CA ASN A 362 10.41 3.38 22.12
C ASN A 362 11.07 3.71 20.77
N VAL A 363 11.13 4.99 20.39
CA VAL A 363 11.88 5.48 19.21
C VAL A 363 13.41 5.27 19.35
N GLY A 364 13.92 4.90 20.53
CA GLY A 364 15.32 4.59 20.77
C GLY A 364 15.70 3.09 20.73
N SER A 365 14.75 2.16 20.56
CA SER A 365 14.99 0.71 20.70
C SER A 365 14.88 -0.11 19.40
N PHE A 366 14.70 0.55 18.26
CA PHE A 366 14.78 -0.07 16.93
C PHE A 366 16.05 0.42 16.22
N HIS A 367 16.63 -0.45 15.38
CA HIS A 367 17.87 -0.22 14.62
C HIS A 367 17.92 1.19 14.02
N GLN A 368 19.12 1.79 14.02
CA GLN A 368 19.40 3.10 13.44
C GLN A 368 18.82 3.18 12.02
N VAL A 369 17.75 3.96 11.86
CA VAL A 369 17.27 4.38 10.55
C VAL A 369 18.40 5.14 9.89
N ASP A 370 18.86 4.63 8.75
CA ASP A 370 19.90 5.23 7.96
C ASP A 370 19.54 6.68 7.62
N ALA A 371 20.45 7.60 7.92
CA ALA A 371 20.29 9.03 7.67
C ALA A 371 20.62 9.40 6.22
N SER A 372 20.96 8.41 5.39
CA SER A 372 21.35 8.52 3.98
C SER A 372 20.18 8.59 3.00
N LEU A 373 18.97 8.18 3.38
CA LEU A 373 17.81 8.25 2.49
C LEU A 373 17.53 9.73 2.14
N PRO A 374 17.45 10.10 0.86
CA PRO A 374 17.12 11.45 0.46
C PRO A 374 15.75 11.87 1.04
N ASP A 375 15.48 13.16 1.10
CA ASP A 375 14.25 13.79 1.66
C ASP A 375 12.99 13.50 0.80
N ILE A 376 12.77 12.24 0.42
CA ILE A 376 11.72 11.75 -0.48
C ILE A 376 10.61 11.14 0.37
N ASP A 377 9.36 11.44 0.03
CA ASP A 377 8.22 10.73 0.61
C ASP A 377 8.33 9.24 0.26
N ARG A 378 8.37 8.39 1.30
CA ARG A 378 8.52 6.93 1.15
C ARG A 378 7.44 6.27 0.32
N ASN A 379 6.32 6.95 0.07
CA ASN A 379 5.23 6.48 -0.79
C ASN A 379 5.17 7.20 -2.16
N ASP A 380 6.19 7.98 -2.52
CA ASP A 380 6.26 8.67 -3.81
C ASP A 380 6.54 7.68 -4.95
N TYR A 381 5.46 7.11 -5.47
CA TYR A 381 5.53 6.16 -6.57
C TYR A 381 6.04 6.79 -7.87
N ILE A 382 5.85 8.09 -8.08
CA ILE A 382 6.32 8.77 -9.30
C ILE A 382 7.85 8.82 -9.29
N GLU A 383 8.43 9.17 -8.15
CA GLU A 383 9.88 9.17 -7.98
C GLU A 383 10.45 7.75 -8.01
N TRP A 384 9.73 6.76 -7.46
CA TRP A 384 10.10 5.34 -7.58
C TRP A 384 10.20 4.90 -9.06
N VAL A 385 9.18 5.21 -9.87
CA VAL A 385 9.17 4.90 -11.30
C VAL A 385 10.34 5.56 -12.04
N LYS A 386 10.66 6.82 -11.73
CA LYS A 386 11.81 7.51 -12.36
C LYS A 386 13.14 6.82 -12.10
N ARG A 387 13.31 6.24 -10.91
CA ARG A 387 14.57 5.64 -10.47
C ARG A 387 14.74 4.20 -10.88
N TYR A 388 13.67 3.42 -10.84
CA TYR A 388 13.75 1.96 -10.94
C TYR A 388 13.04 1.38 -12.16
N ASP A 389 12.13 2.12 -12.79
CA ASP A 389 11.28 1.60 -13.87
C ASP A 389 11.19 2.54 -15.08
N THR A 390 12.19 3.41 -15.25
CA THR A 390 12.36 4.26 -16.43
C THR A 390 13.61 3.83 -17.19
N LEU A 391 13.45 3.36 -18.43
CA LEU A 391 14.56 2.91 -19.26
C LEU A 391 15.24 4.08 -19.98
N ASP A 392 16.57 4.14 -19.86
CA ASP A 392 17.42 4.94 -20.75
C ASP A 392 17.83 4.15 -22.01
N ASP A 393 18.52 4.80 -22.94
CA ASP A 393 18.91 4.20 -24.21
C ASP A 393 19.95 3.08 -24.04
N SER A 394 20.79 3.15 -23.01
CA SER A 394 21.76 2.10 -22.68
C SER A 394 21.03 0.84 -22.22
N ALA A 395 20.07 0.98 -21.31
CA ALA A 395 19.23 -0.10 -20.81
C ALA A 395 18.43 -0.76 -21.95
N ARG A 396 17.84 0.03 -22.86
CA ARG A 396 17.14 -0.51 -24.05
C ARG A 396 18.06 -1.39 -24.90
N GLU A 397 19.26 -0.92 -25.20
CA GLU A 397 20.21 -1.67 -26.04
C GLU A 397 20.74 -2.92 -25.34
N SER A 398 20.97 -2.82 -24.05
CA SER A 398 21.35 -3.92 -23.17
C SER A 398 20.26 -5.01 -23.12
N ILE A 399 18.98 -4.64 -23.03
CA ILE A 399 17.85 -5.58 -23.11
C ILE A 399 17.77 -6.24 -24.50
N ARG A 400 17.93 -5.50 -25.61
CA ARG A 400 17.92 -6.09 -26.96
C ARG A 400 19.01 -7.13 -27.14
N ARG A 401 20.23 -6.84 -26.68
CA ARG A 401 21.35 -7.79 -26.71
C ARG A 401 21.06 -9.03 -25.87
N ALA A 402 20.48 -8.86 -24.68
CA ALA A 402 20.10 -9.98 -23.83
C ALA A 402 19.00 -10.85 -24.47
N ALA A 403 17.97 -10.22 -25.04
CA ALA A 403 16.88 -10.88 -25.76
C ALA A 403 17.40 -11.74 -26.92
N ALA A 404 18.37 -11.24 -27.69
CA ALA A 404 18.99 -11.96 -28.79
C ALA A 404 19.81 -13.18 -28.34
N ASN A 405 20.28 -13.20 -27.09
CA ASN A 405 21.11 -14.27 -26.52
C ASN A 405 20.33 -15.26 -25.65
N LEU A 406 18.98 -15.15 -25.57
CA LEU A 406 18.17 -16.10 -24.83
C LEU A 406 18.29 -17.51 -25.43
N THR A 407 18.45 -18.51 -24.58
CA THR A 407 18.56 -19.92 -25.01
C THR A 407 17.30 -20.44 -25.69
N SER A 408 16.15 -19.88 -25.34
CA SER A 408 14.85 -20.11 -25.98
C SER A 408 14.24 -18.77 -26.37
N GLN A 409 13.72 -18.69 -27.60
CA GLN A 409 13.04 -17.50 -28.12
C GLN A 409 11.58 -17.84 -28.40
N PRO A 410 10.75 -18.03 -27.35
CA PRO A 410 9.34 -18.37 -27.51
C PRO A 410 8.60 -17.27 -28.27
N ARG A 411 7.75 -17.64 -29.22
CA ARG A 411 6.83 -16.68 -29.85
C ARG A 411 5.66 -16.41 -28.92
N ILE A 412 5.44 -15.14 -28.59
CA ILE A 412 4.33 -14.71 -27.71
C ILE A 412 3.24 -14.06 -28.56
N SER A 413 2.03 -14.62 -28.55
CA SER A 413 0.86 -14.05 -29.22
C SER A 413 0.08 -13.19 -28.24
N VAL A 414 0.05 -11.87 -28.45
CA VAL A 414 -0.77 -10.94 -27.68
C VAL A 414 -2.20 -10.98 -28.23
N VAL A 415 -3.16 -11.36 -27.39
CA VAL A 415 -4.59 -11.45 -27.72
C VAL A 415 -5.29 -10.18 -27.26
N MET A 416 -5.91 -9.46 -28.20
CA MET A 416 -6.57 -8.18 -27.95
C MET A 416 -7.98 -8.14 -28.56
N PRO A 417 -9.05 -8.27 -27.74
CA PRO A 417 -10.42 -8.03 -28.19
C PRO A 417 -10.67 -6.52 -28.36
N VAL A 418 -11.37 -6.13 -29.43
CA VAL A 418 -11.63 -4.72 -29.75
C VAL A 418 -13.13 -4.49 -29.98
N TYR A 419 -13.72 -3.52 -29.29
CA TYR A 419 -15.08 -3.03 -29.56
C TYR A 419 -15.20 -1.55 -29.22
N ASN A 420 -15.38 -0.72 -30.26
CA ASN A 420 -15.59 0.73 -30.15
C ASN A 420 -14.64 1.48 -29.17
N PRO A 421 -13.32 1.22 -29.17
CA PRO A 421 -12.41 1.98 -28.33
C PRO A 421 -12.27 3.41 -28.83
N PRO A 422 -11.98 4.38 -27.94
CA PRO A 422 -11.48 5.68 -28.39
C PRO A 422 -10.20 5.49 -29.21
N ILE A 423 -10.20 5.95 -30.46
CA ILE A 423 -9.12 5.73 -31.44
C ILE A 423 -7.72 6.05 -30.90
N LYS A 424 -7.60 7.13 -30.10
CA LYS A 424 -6.33 7.52 -29.48
C LYS A 424 -5.73 6.38 -28.64
N TYR A 425 -6.55 5.69 -27.84
CA TYR A 425 -6.07 4.66 -26.92
C TYR A 425 -5.81 3.34 -27.62
N LEU A 426 -6.63 2.99 -28.62
CA LEU A 426 -6.36 1.84 -29.49
C LEU A 426 -4.99 1.95 -30.16
N LYS A 427 -4.65 3.13 -30.69
CA LYS A 427 -3.32 3.39 -31.28
C LYS A 427 -2.21 3.19 -30.26
N LEU A 428 -2.36 3.76 -29.06
CA LEU A 428 -1.34 3.63 -28.01
C LEU A 428 -1.16 2.16 -27.55
N ALA A 429 -2.24 1.38 -27.45
CA ALA A 429 -2.19 -0.04 -27.11
C ALA A 429 -1.41 -0.83 -28.17
N ILE A 430 -1.76 -0.69 -29.46
CA ILE A 430 -1.05 -1.34 -30.57
C ILE A 430 0.43 -0.93 -30.60
N GLU A 431 0.71 0.37 -30.46
CA GLU A 431 2.07 0.89 -30.45
C GLU A 431 2.90 0.38 -29.26
N SER A 432 2.27 0.13 -28.11
CA SER A 432 2.98 -0.44 -26.95
C SER A 432 3.50 -1.86 -27.23
N VAL A 433 2.77 -2.64 -28.04
CA VAL A 433 3.21 -3.96 -28.52
C VAL A 433 4.28 -3.81 -29.62
N GLN A 434 4.12 -2.85 -30.54
CA GLN A 434 5.13 -2.59 -31.58
C GLN A 434 6.49 -2.17 -31.01
N LYS A 435 6.50 -1.45 -29.88
CA LYS A 435 7.69 -0.94 -29.19
C LYS A 435 8.40 -1.98 -28.30
N GLN A 436 7.89 -3.21 -28.22
CA GLN A 436 8.51 -4.25 -27.41
C GLN A 436 9.96 -4.50 -27.84
N LEU A 437 10.87 -4.57 -26.86
CA LEU A 437 12.31 -4.81 -27.09
C LEU A 437 12.63 -6.27 -27.44
N TYR A 438 11.72 -7.19 -27.12
CA TYR A 438 11.75 -8.56 -27.60
C TYR A 438 11.04 -8.66 -28.95
N GLU A 439 11.63 -9.29 -29.96
CA GLU A 439 11.12 -9.21 -31.34
C GLU A 439 10.15 -10.34 -31.73
N HIS A 440 10.17 -11.47 -31.01
CA HIS A 440 9.38 -12.66 -31.36
C HIS A 440 7.97 -12.61 -30.78
N TRP A 441 7.17 -11.68 -31.27
CA TRP A 441 5.76 -11.56 -30.91
C TRP A 441 4.86 -11.46 -32.14
N GLU A 442 3.57 -11.65 -31.89
CA GLU A 442 2.50 -11.26 -32.81
C GLU A 442 1.34 -10.66 -32.05
N LEU A 443 0.61 -9.74 -32.68
CA LEU A 443 -0.57 -9.12 -32.10
C LEU A 443 -1.81 -9.65 -32.83
N CYS A 444 -2.63 -10.41 -32.13
CA CYS A 444 -3.84 -11.05 -32.64
C CYS A 444 -5.05 -10.25 -32.17
N ILE A 445 -5.65 -9.49 -33.08
CA ILE A 445 -6.75 -8.58 -32.81
C ILE A 445 -8.06 -9.19 -33.32
N ALA A 446 -9.09 -9.18 -32.48
CA ALA A 446 -10.46 -9.47 -32.91
C ALA A 446 -11.33 -8.23 -32.78
N ASP A 447 -11.70 -7.63 -33.91
CA ASP A 447 -12.70 -6.56 -33.94
C ASP A 447 -14.08 -7.18 -33.82
N ASP A 448 -14.74 -6.93 -32.69
CA ASP A 448 -16.03 -7.50 -32.28
C ASP A 448 -17.21 -6.69 -32.85
N ALA A 449 -17.18 -6.48 -34.16
CA ALA A 449 -18.16 -5.68 -34.90
C ALA A 449 -18.27 -4.22 -34.39
N SER A 450 -17.12 -3.52 -34.26
CA SER A 450 -17.11 -2.08 -33.95
C SER A 450 -17.98 -1.29 -34.93
N THR A 451 -18.79 -0.39 -34.40
CA THR A 451 -19.71 0.46 -35.17
C THR A 451 -19.03 1.70 -35.74
N ASP A 452 -17.90 2.11 -35.15
CA ASP A 452 -17.09 3.22 -35.65
C ASP A 452 -16.20 2.75 -36.82
N PRO A 453 -16.42 3.25 -38.05
CA PRO A 453 -15.63 2.84 -39.22
C PRO A 453 -14.15 3.22 -39.10
N ASP A 454 -13.79 4.21 -38.27
CA ASP A 454 -12.40 4.61 -38.07
C ASP A 454 -11.60 3.52 -37.33
N VAL A 455 -12.25 2.68 -36.52
CA VAL A 455 -11.60 1.54 -35.85
C VAL A 455 -11.05 0.57 -36.91
N ALA A 456 -11.91 0.15 -37.85
CA ALA A 456 -11.50 -0.77 -38.91
C ALA A 456 -10.39 -0.17 -39.79
N CYS A 457 -10.47 1.13 -40.10
CA CYS A 457 -9.44 1.86 -40.84
C CYS A 457 -8.08 1.82 -40.13
N VAL A 458 -8.04 2.17 -38.84
CA VAL A 458 -6.83 2.16 -38.02
C VAL A 458 -6.22 0.77 -37.94
N LEU A 459 -7.04 -0.26 -37.69
CA LEU A 459 -6.55 -1.64 -37.63
C LEU A 459 -5.91 -2.05 -38.97
N GLN A 460 -6.56 -1.77 -40.11
CA GLN A 460 -6.02 -2.08 -41.43
C GLN A 460 -4.68 -1.39 -41.71
N ASP A 461 -4.53 -0.14 -41.28
CA ASP A 461 -3.29 0.61 -41.46
C ASP A 461 -2.14 -0.02 -40.67
N TYR A 462 -2.36 -0.40 -39.41
CA TYR A 462 -1.32 -1.08 -38.62
C TYR A 462 -0.97 -2.45 -39.20
N ALA A 463 -1.95 -3.29 -39.58
CA ALA A 463 -1.68 -4.60 -40.18
C ALA A 463 -0.96 -4.54 -41.54
N ARG A 464 -1.15 -3.46 -42.31
CA ARG A 464 -0.37 -3.21 -43.52
C ARG A 464 1.07 -2.81 -43.23
N SER A 465 1.30 -2.09 -42.13
CA SER A 465 2.63 -1.57 -41.76
C SER A 465 3.49 -2.59 -41.01
N ASP A 466 2.89 -3.52 -40.25
CA ASP A 466 3.61 -4.56 -39.51
C ASP A 466 2.92 -5.93 -39.70
N PRO A 467 3.57 -6.88 -40.42
CA PRO A 467 2.97 -8.18 -40.72
C PRO A 467 2.80 -9.09 -39.49
N ARG A 468 3.34 -8.70 -38.32
CA ARG A 468 3.10 -9.40 -37.05
C ARG A 468 1.73 -9.09 -36.46
N ILE A 469 1.03 -8.07 -36.96
CA ILE A 469 -0.32 -7.69 -36.54
C ILE A 469 -1.34 -8.42 -37.41
N LYS A 470 -2.13 -9.29 -36.80
CA LYS A 470 -3.18 -10.10 -37.43
C LYS A 470 -4.53 -9.64 -36.94
N ILE A 471 -5.52 -9.57 -37.82
CA ILE A 471 -6.86 -9.09 -37.49
C ILE A 471 -7.90 -10.09 -37.99
N VAL A 472 -8.90 -10.35 -37.15
CA VAL A 472 -10.16 -10.97 -37.54
C VAL A 472 -11.32 -10.01 -37.28
N TYR A 473 -12.19 -9.84 -38.26
CA TYR A 473 -13.41 -9.04 -38.13
C TYR A 473 -14.58 -9.97 -37.88
N ARG A 474 -15.26 -9.80 -36.74
CA ARG A 474 -16.44 -10.57 -36.41
C ARG A 474 -17.68 -9.97 -37.09
N PRO A 475 -18.60 -10.80 -37.59
CA PRO A 475 -19.81 -10.31 -38.26
C PRO A 475 -20.83 -9.71 -37.28
N GLU A 476 -20.75 -10.08 -36.00
CA GLU A 476 -21.64 -9.65 -34.92
C GLU A 476 -20.87 -9.52 -33.61
N ASN A 477 -21.34 -8.62 -32.73
CA ASN A 477 -20.78 -8.44 -31.40
C ASN A 477 -21.13 -9.64 -30.52
N GLY A 478 -20.13 -10.37 -30.03
CA GLY A 478 -20.30 -11.47 -29.08
C GLY A 478 -19.56 -11.26 -27.76
N HIS A 479 -19.31 -10.00 -27.41
CA HIS A 479 -18.64 -9.58 -26.18
C HIS A 479 -17.20 -10.11 -26.05
N ILE A 480 -16.57 -9.74 -24.92
CA ILE A 480 -15.14 -9.95 -24.68
C ILE A 480 -14.71 -11.41 -24.75
N SER A 481 -15.54 -12.36 -24.29
CA SER A 481 -15.21 -13.79 -24.28
C SER A 481 -15.09 -14.35 -25.71
N ALA A 482 -16.09 -14.11 -26.55
CA ALA A 482 -16.09 -14.63 -27.92
C ALA A 482 -15.06 -13.89 -28.79
N ALA A 483 -14.90 -12.58 -28.59
CA ALA A 483 -13.87 -11.78 -29.24
C ALA A 483 -12.46 -12.31 -28.91
N SER A 484 -12.17 -12.54 -27.63
CA SER A 484 -10.88 -13.09 -27.19
C SER A 484 -10.61 -14.48 -27.78
N ASN A 485 -11.63 -15.34 -27.89
CA ASN A 485 -11.50 -16.64 -28.58
C ASN A 485 -11.21 -16.49 -30.09
N SER A 486 -11.77 -15.47 -30.74
CA SER A 486 -11.52 -15.21 -32.17
C SER A 486 -10.08 -14.76 -32.41
N ALA A 487 -9.55 -13.92 -31.51
CA ALA A 487 -8.15 -13.53 -31.50
C ALA A 487 -7.22 -14.72 -31.15
N LEU A 488 -7.62 -15.56 -30.18
CA LEU A 488 -6.90 -16.80 -29.85
C LEU A 488 -6.83 -17.77 -31.04
N ALA A 489 -7.88 -17.86 -31.86
CA ALA A 489 -7.93 -18.77 -33.01
C ALA A 489 -6.91 -18.43 -34.11
N ILE A 490 -6.52 -17.16 -34.24
CA ILE A 490 -5.50 -16.70 -35.22
C ILE A 490 -4.08 -16.67 -34.63
N ALA A 491 -3.94 -16.97 -33.33
CA ALA A 491 -2.67 -17.04 -32.61
C ALA A 491 -1.88 -18.32 -32.95
N THR A 492 -0.57 -18.15 -33.10
CA THR A 492 0.39 -19.16 -33.54
C THR A 492 1.60 -19.29 -32.62
N GLY A 493 1.77 -18.38 -31.66
CA GLY A 493 2.82 -18.44 -30.64
C GLY A 493 2.60 -19.57 -29.63
N ASP A 494 3.67 -19.99 -28.97
CA ASP A 494 3.61 -21.05 -27.96
C ASP A 494 2.94 -20.55 -26.66
N TYR A 495 2.99 -19.24 -26.45
CA TYR A 495 2.38 -18.54 -25.32
C TYR A 495 1.42 -17.46 -25.80
N ILE A 496 0.35 -17.27 -25.03
CA ILE A 496 -0.67 -16.24 -25.22
C ILE A 496 -0.53 -15.21 -24.12
N ALA A 497 -0.40 -13.93 -24.45
CA ALA A 497 -0.45 -12.81 -23.51
C ALA A 497 -1.76 -12.04 -23.70
N LEU A 498 -2.37 -11.56 -22.61
CA LEU A 498 -3.60 -10.76 -22.68
C LEU A 498 -3.26 -9.26 -22.69
N LEU A 499 -4.04 -8.48 -23.45
CA LEU A 499 -3.96 -7.03 -23.49
C LEU A 499 -5.33 -6.44 -23.83
N ASP A 500 -5.80 -5.50 -23.02
CA ASP A 500 -7.02 -4.75 -23.31
C ASP A 500 -6.77 -3.61 -24.32
N GLN A 501 -7.78 -3.30 -25.12
CA GLN A 501 -7.72 -2.38 -26.27
C GLN A 501 -7.33 -0.92 -25.94
N ASP A 502 -7.32 -0.54 -24.68
CA ASP A 502 -7.00 0.80 -24.19
C ASP A 502 -5.81 0.85 -23.23
N ASP A 503 -5.20 -0.28 -22.91
CA ASP A 503 -4.09 -0.39 -21.96
C ASP A 503 -2.72 -0.42 -22.63
N LEU A 504 -1.65 -0.43 -21.82
CA LEU A 504 -0.28 -0.42 -22.31
C LEU A 504 0.57 -1.52 -21.66
N LEU A 505 1.40 -2.15 -22.48
CA LEU A 505 2.55 -2.91 -22.00
C LEU A 505 3.76 -2.00 -21.84
N SER A 506 4.57 -2.23 -20.81
CA SER A 506 5.92 -1.65 -20.71
C SER A 506 6.80 -2.13 -21.87
N GLU A 507 7.76 -1.33 -22.36
CA GLU A 507 8.62 -1.66 -23.52
C GLU A 507 9.40 -2.99 -23.35
N GLN A 508 9.64 -3.39 -22.10
CA GLN A 508 10.38 -4.57 -21.68
C GLN A 508 9.50 -5.77 -21.27
N ALA A 509 8.17 -5.66 -21.37
CA ALA A 509 7.23 -6.67 -20.90
C ALA A 509 7.49 -8.05 -21.50
N LEU A 510 7.49 -8.15 -22.84
CA LEU A 510 7.64 -9.43 -23.53
C LEU A 510 9.07 -9.99 -23.40
N TYR A 511 10.07 -9.14 -23.17
CA TYR A 511 11.43 -9.59 -22.87
C TYR A 511 11.48 -10.32 -21.53
N TYR A 512 10.92 -9.74 -20.47
CA TYR A 512 10.91 -10.40 -19.15
C TYR A 512 10.11 -11.70 -19.16
N VAL A 513 9.01 -11.75 -19.92
CA VAL A 513 8.25 -13.00 -20.14
C VAL A 513 9.12 -14.05 -20.83
N ALA A 514 9.81 -13.69 -21.93
CA ALA A 514 10.69 -14.61 -22.64
C ALA A 514 11.89 -15.07 -21.79
N LEU A 515 12.46 -14.16 -20.99
CA LEU A 515 13.53 -14.47 -20.03
C LEU A 515 13.05 -15.48 -18.98
N GLU A 516 11.85 -15.29 -18.44
CA GLU A 516 11.28 -16.19 -17.45
C GLU A 516 11.01 -17.58 -18.05
N ILE A 517 10.47 -17.65 -19.26
CA ILE A 517 10.30 -18.92 -20.01
C ILE A 517 11.66 -19.57 -20.29
N SER A 518 12.68 -18.79 -20.67
CA SER A 518 14.02 -19.33 -20.92
C SER A 518 14.66 -19.91 -19.66
N ARG A 519 14.34 -19.38 -18.47
CA ARG A 519 14.85 -19.89 -17.18
C ARG A 519 14.04 -21.07 -16.68
N TYR A 520 12.73 -21.06 -16.93
CA TYR A 520 11.78 -22.08 -16.49
C TYR A 520 10.98 -22.56 -17.70
N PRO A 521 11.56 -23.45 -18.54
CA PRO A 521 10.90 -23.92 -19.77
C PRO A 521 9.58 -24.67 -19.54
N ASP A 522 9.32 -25.12 -18.32
CA ASP A 522 8.09 -25.77 -17.90
C ASP A 522 7.00 -24.80 -17.42
N ALA A 523 7.28 -23.48 -17.38
CA ALA A 523 6.32 -22.44 -17.03
C ALA A 523 5.08 -22.51 -17.93
N VAL A 524 3.91 -22.48 -17.30
CA VAL A 524 2.61 -22.54 -17.98
C VAL A 524 1.83 -21.25 -17.81
N LEU A 525 1.87 -20.66 -16.62
CA LEU A 525 1.17 -19.41 -16.30
C LEU A 525 2.20 -18.42 -15.76
N ILE A 526 2.28 -17.25 -16.36
CA ILE A 526 3.16 -16.16 -15.93
C ILE A 526 2.31 -14.92 -15.74
N TYR A 527 2.56 -14.18 -14.66
CA TYR A 527 1.92 -12.89 -14.40
C TYR A 527 2.95 -11.90 -13.84
N SER A 528 2.64 -10.61 -13.91
CA SER A 528 3.53 -9.54 -13.45
C SER A 528 2.85 -8.60 -12.45
N ASP A 529 3.62 -7.71 -11.85
CA ASP A 529 3.08 -6.52 -11.19
C ASP A 529 2.43 -5.57 -12.23
N GLU A 530 1.55 -4.71 -11.74
CA GLU A 530 0.84 -3.73 -12.57
C GLU A 530 0.62 -2.41 -11.83
N ASP A 531 0.32 -1.36 -12.59
CA ASP A 531 -0.15 -0.10 -12.03
C ASP A 531 -1.20 0.55 -12.94
N LYS A 532 -1.63 1.75 -12.57
CA LYS A 532 -2.58 2.55 -13.34
C LYS A 532 -1.88 3.70 -14.03
N ILE A 533 -2.37 4.08 -15.21
CA ILE A 533 -1.87 5.23 -15.96
C ILE A 533 -3.00 6.21 -16.29
N THR A 534 -2.77 7.49 -16.05
CA THR A 534 -3.73 8.55 -16.38
C THR A 534 -3.75 8.87 -17.87
N THR A 535 -4.73 9.65 -18.31
CA THR A 535 -4.80 10.16 -19.69
C THR A 535 -3.63 11.08 -20.09
N GLN A 536 -2.88 11.59 -19.11
CA GLN A 536 -1.66 12.38 -19.26
C GLN A 536 -0.38 11.54 -19.23
N GLY A 537 -0.48 10.22 -19.03
CA GLY A 537 0.67 9.32 -18.95
C GLY A 537 1.32 9.24 -17.57
N LEU A 538 0.68 9.74 -16.52
CA LEU A 538 1.20 9.64 -15.15
C LEU A 538 0.82 8.30 -14.54
N ARG A 539 1.81 7.59 -13.97
CA ARG A 539 1.62 6.27 -13.34
C ARG A 539 1.32 6.41 -11.85
N TYR A 540 0.38 5.61 -11.33
CA TYR A 540 -0.07 5.61 -9.94
C TYR A 540 -0.77 4.29 -9.56
N GLY A 541 -1.13 4.12 -8.28
CA GLY A 541 -1.96 2.98 -7.86
C GLY A 541 -1.33 1.62 -8.12
N HIS A 542 -0.02 1.49 -7.84
CA HIS A 542 0.74 0.26 -8.01
C HIS A 542 0.15 -0.91 -7.23
N TYR A 543 0.19 -2.08 -7.85
CA TYR A 543 -0.06 -3.35 -7.19
C TYR A 543 1.15 -4.27 -7.36
N PHE A 544 2.00 -4.24 -6.35
CA PHE A 544 3.12 -5.16 -6.16
C PHE A 544 2.60 -6.45 -5.53
N LYS A 545 2.44 -7.46 -6.38
CA LYS A 545 1.79 -8.73 -6.08
C LYS A 545 2.76 -9.65 -5.37
N SER A 546 2.24 -10.56 -4.56
CA SER A 546 3.05 -11.68 -4.08
C SER A 546 3.27 -12.72 -5.19
N ASP A 547 4.14 -13.69 -4.94
CA ASP A 547 4.07 -14.95 -5.67
C ASP A 547 2.70 -15.62 -5.45
N PHE A 548 2.43 -16.68 -6.20
CA PHE A 548 1.08 -17.20 -6.34
C PHE A 548 0.50 -17.61 -4.99
N ASN A 549 -0.55 -16.89 -4.58
CA ASN A 549 -1.21 -17.05 -3.29
C ASN A 549 -2.63 -17.53 -3.55
N TYR A 550 -2.86 -18.84 -3.41
CA TYR A 550 -4.11 -19.46 -3.83
C TYR A 550 -5.34 -18.89 -3.09
N GLU A 551 -5.32 -18.72 -1.77
CA GLU A 551 -6.46 -18.16 -1.04
C GLU A 551 -6.71 -16.70 -1.43
N LEU A 552 -5.65 -15.91 -1.59
CA LEU A 552 -5.79 -14.55 -2.11
C LEU A 552 -6.33 -14.55 -3.53
N PHE A 553 -5.90 -15.50 -4.35
CA PHE A 553 -6.36 -15.68 -5.71
C PHE A 553 -7.82 -16.13 -5.78
N LEU A 554 -8.37 -16.83 -4.79
CA LEU A 554 -9.82 -17.11 -4.72
C LEU A 554 -10.62 -15.88 -4.24
N SER A 555 -9.98 -14.98 -3.50
CA SER A 555 -10.58 -13.73 -3.04
C SER A 555 -10.52 -12.61 -4.07
N GLN A 556 -9.50 -12.59 -4.92
CA GLN A 556 -9.32 -11.59 -5.97
C GLN A 556 -8.48 -12.13 -7.14
N ASN A 557 -8.74 -11.67 -8.35
CA ASN A 557 -7.91 -12.02 -9.51
C ASN A 557 -6.54 -11.33 -9.45
N MET A 558 -5.54 -11.97 -8.84
CA MET A 558 -4.16 -11.47 -8.84
C MET A 558 -3.39 -11.71 -10.15
N ILE A 559 -3.89 -12.54 -11.06
CA ILE A 559 -3.25 -12.72 -12.37
C ILE A 559 -3.55 -11.52 -13.25
N SER A 560 -4.81 -11.05 -13.21
CA SER A 560 -5.26 -9.78 -13.79
C SER A 560 -4.87 -9.67 -15.28
N HIS A 561 -4.50 -8.48 -15.72
CA HIS A 561 -4.46 -8.13 -17.14
C HIS A 561 -3.27 -8.71 -17.92
N LEU A 562 -2.04 -8.70 -17.39
CA LEU A 562 -0.90 -9.37 -18.07
C LEU A 562 -0.77 -10.84 -17.64
N GLY A 563 -1.84 -11.61 -17.87
CA GLY A 563 -1.76 -13.06 -17.81
C GLY A 563 -1.10 -13.61 -19.08
N VAL A 564 -0.02 -14.37 -18.92
CA VAL A 564 0.62 -15.11 -20.02
C VAL A 564 0.47 -16.61 -19.79
N TYR A 565 -0.07 -17.31 -20.79
CA TYR A 565 -0.46 -18.70 -20.68
C TYR A 565 0.14 -19.52 -21.80
N ARG A 566 0.59 -20.73 -21.50
CA ARG A 566 0.99 -21.68 -22.55
C ARG A 566 -0.24 -22.08 -23.37
N ARG A 567 -0.16 -21.91 -24.68
CA ARG A 567 -1.32 -21.98 -25.60
C ARG A 567 -1.94 -23.37 -25.63
N ASP A 568 -1.14 -24.43 -25.54
CA ASP A 568 -1.63 -25.81 -25.48
C ASP A 568 -2.54 -26.05 -24.27
N VAL A 569 -2.20 -25.48 -23.11
CA VAL A 569 -3.00 -25.60 -21.89
C VAL A 569 -4.29 -24.78 -22.01
N VAL A 570 -4.23 -23.55 -22.52
CA VAL A 570 -5.43 -22.72 -22.81
C VAL A 570 -6.41 -23.48 -23.72
N ASN A 571 -5.90 -24.10 -24.79
CA ASN A 571 -6.71 -24.89 -25.70
C ASN A 571 -7.31 -26.12 -25.01
N SER A 572 -6.54 -26.80 -24.14
CA SER A 572 -7.00 -27.98 -23.41
C SER A 572 -8.13 -27.69 -22.41
N VAL A 573 -8.19 -26.46 -21.89
CA VAL A 573 -9.26 -26.01 -20.97
C VAL A 573 -10.43 -25.33 -21.69
N GLY A 574 -10.36 -25.20 -23.03
CA GLY A 574 -11.46 -24.70 -23.87
C GLY A 574 -11.49 -23.18 -24.07
N GLY A 575 -10.37 -22.47 -23.89
CA GLY A 575 -10.31 -21.01 -24.12
C GLY A 575 -11.16 -20.19 -23.14
N PHE A 576 -11.66 -19.03 -23.59
CA PHE A 576 -12.56 -18.15 -22.83
C PHE A 576 -14.00 -18.65 -22.90
N ARG A 577 -14.74 -18.62 -21.80
CA ARG A 577 -16.14 -19.08 -21.77
C ARG A 577 -17.11 -17.91 -21.78
N GLU A 578 -18.14 -18.01 -22.61
CA GLU A 578 -19.27 -17.07 -22.58
C GLU A 578 -20.06 -17.19 -21.27
N GLY A 579 -20.64 -16.09 -20.80
CA GLY A 579 -21.34 -16.02 -19.52
C GLY A 579 -20.44 -15.75 -18.32
N PHE A 580 -19.21 -15.26 -18.58
CA PHE A 580 -18.23 -14.80 -17.60
C PHE A 580 -17.69 -13.40 -17.96
N GLU A 581 -18.41 -12.65 -18.80
CA GLU A 581 -18.01 -11.31 -19.23
C GLU A 581 -17.79 -10.39 -18.01
N GLY A 582 -16.60 -9.78 -17.93
CA GLY A 582 -16.13 -9.02 -16.77
C GLY A 582 -15.28 -9.84 -15.79
N SER A 583 -15.14 -11.15 -15.98
CA SER A 583 -14.26 -12.05 -15.21
C SER A 583 -13.76 -13.24 -16.05
N GLN A 584 -13.76 -13.11 -17.38
CA GLN A 584 -13.43 -14.18 -18.32
C GLN A 584 -11.96 -14.62 -18.24
N ASP A 585 -11.08 -13.68 -17.92
CA ASP A 585 -9.66 -13.87 -17.63
C ASP A 585 -9.47 -14.64 -16.32
N TYR A 586 -10.24 -14.29 -15.29
CA TYR A 586 -10.21 -14.96 -14.00
C TYR A 586 -10.73 -16.40 -14.09
N ASP A 587 -11.81 -16.64 -14.83
CA ASP A 587 -12.31 -17.97 -15.14
C ASP A 587 -11.27 -18.82 -15.88
N LEU A 588 -10.60 -18.24 -16.88
CA LEU A 588 -9.53 -18.92 -17.61
C LEU A 588 -8.38 -19.28 -16.66
N ALA A 589 -7.90 -18.32 -15.86
CA ALA A 589 -6.81 -18.55 -14.91
C ALA A 589 -7.17 -19.64 -13.90
N LEU A 590 -8.38 -19.64 -13.33
CA LEU A 590 -8.86 -20.69 -12.42
C LEU A 590 -8.85 -22.07 -13.07
N ARG A 591 -9.27 -22.20 -14.32
CA ARG A 591 -9.22 -23.48 -15.05
C ARG A 591 -7.81 -23.91 -15.43
N VAL A 592 -6.91 -22.96 -15.69
CA VAL A 592 -5.49 -23.26 -15.97
C VAL A 592 -4.78 -23.75 -14.72
N ILE A 593 -5.00 -23.13 -13.56
CA ILE A 593 -4.35 -23.58 -12.30
C ILE A 593 -4.77 -25.00 -11.91
N GLU A 594 -5.94 -25.48 -12.34
CA GLU A 594 -6.39 -26.87 -12.15
C GLU A 594 -5.54 -27.90 -12.93
N LYS A 595 -4.70 -27.47 -13.88
CA LYS A 595 -3.90 -28.33 -14.76
C LYS A 595 -2.39 -28.29 -14.49
N VAL A 596 -1.95 -27.47 -13.55
CA VAL A 596 -0.53 -27.17 -13.35
C VAL A 596 -0.12 -27.30 -11.89
N THR A 597 1.17 -27.43 -11.68
CA THR A 597 1.78 -27.35 -10.34
C THR A 597 2.13 -25.91 -9.99
N LEU A 598 2.33 -25.62 -8.70
CA LEU A 598 2.70 -24.28 -8.22
C LEU A 598 4.00 -23.76 -8.87
N GLN A 599 4.96 -24.64 -9.14
CA GLN A 599 6.25 -24.28 -9.74
C GLN A 599 6.11 -23.79 -11.19
N GLN A 600 5.06 -24.22 -11.89
CA GLN A 600 4.76 -23.82 -13.26
C GLN A 600 3.99 -22.50 -13.35
N ILE A 601 3.61 -21.93 -12.20
CA ILE A 601 3.04 -20.58 -12.07
C ILE A 601 4.18 -19.65 -11.67
N ARG A 602 4.48 -18.67 -12.52
CA ARG A 602 5.63 -17.77 -12.35
C ARG A 602 5.15 -16.34 -12.16
N HIS A 603 5.77 -15.64 -11.23
CA HIS A 603 5.54 -14.23 -10.98
C HIS A 603 6.78 -13.44 -11.37
N ILE A 604 6.58 -12.38 -12.16
CA ILE A 604 7.63 -11.41 -12.50
C ILE A 604 7.38 -10.14 -11.67
N PRO A 605 8.18 -9.86 -10.62
CA PRO A 605 8.00 -8.71 -9.72
C PRO A 605 8.50 -7.40 -10.36
N GLN A 606 7.93 -7.08 -11.52
CA GLN A 606 8.17 -5.89 -12.34
C GLN A 606 6.83 -5.37 -12.83
N VAL A 607 6.69 -4.05 -12.92
CA VAL A 607 5.44 -3.43 -13.41
C VAL A 607 5.43 -3.46 -14.93
N LEU A 608 4.83 -4.51 -15.50
CA LEU A 608 4.88 -4.74 -16.95
C LEU A 608 3.58 -4.36 -17.67
N TYR A 609 2.53 -4.01 -16.92
CA TYR A 609 1.22 -3.62 -17.43
C TYR A 609 0.76 -2.31 -16.79
N HIS A 610 0.19 -1.42 -17.62
CA HIS A 610 -0.34 -0.12 -17.18
C HIS A 610 -1.82 0.00 -17.55
N TRP A 611 -2.68 -0.10 -16.54
CA TRP A 611 -4.12 -0.04 -16.69
C TRP A 611 -4.61 1.41 -16.83
N ARG A 612 -5.26 1.73 -17.94
CA ARG A 612 -5.65 3.10 -18.25
C ARG A 612 -6.89 3.54 -17.49
N ALA A 613 -6.74 4.60 -16.71
CA ALA A 613 -7.81 5.25 -15.99
C ALA A 613 -8.57 6.28 -16.84
N ILE A 614 -9.65 5.85 -17.53
CA ILE A 614 -10.57 6.71 -18.32
C ILE A 614 -12.01 6.66 -17.81
N PRO A 615 -12.81 7.74 -17.91
CA PRO A 615 -14.23 7.71 -17.54
C PRO A 615 -14.99 6.65 -18.35
N GLY A 616 -15.67 5.72 -17.67
CA GLY A 616 -16.31 4.55 -18.28
C GLY A 616 -15.42 3.31 -18.41
N SER A 617 -14.16 3.37 -17.95
CA SER A 617 -13.31 2.19 -17.71
C SER A 617 -13.43 1.76 -16.25
N THR A 618 -13.42 0.45 -16.03
CA THR A 618 -13.41 -0.20 -14.71
C THR A 618 -12.21 0.24 -13.85
N ALA A 619 -11.17 0.84 -14.46
CA ALA A 619 -10.00 1.39 -13.78
C ALA A 619 -10.31 2.58 -12.84
N LEU A 620 -11.32 3.39 -13.15
CA LEU A 620 -11.70 4.60 -12.38
C LEU A 620 -12.82 4.39 -11.37
N PHE A 621 -13.67 3.36 -11.56
CA PHE A 621 -14.85 3.14 -10.73
C PHE A 621 -14.93 1.69 -10.24
N ILE A 622 -14.62 1.51 -8.95
CA ILE A 622 -15.05 0.32 -8.17
C ILE A 622 -16.59 0.25 -8.12
N ASP A 623 -17.30 1.32 -8.47
CA ASP A 623 -18.77 1.41 -8.43
C ASP A 623 -19.48 1.09 -9.77
N GLU A 624 -18.78 0.69 -10.84
CA GLU A 624 -19.46 0.24 -12.07
C GLU A 624 -19.91 -1.23 -12.00
N LYS A 625 -21.14 -1.37 -11.48
CA LYS A 625 -22.17 -2.41 -11.66
C LYS A 625 -21.92 -3.80 -11.05
N ASN A 626 -22.91 -4.22 -10.26
CA ASN A 626 -23.16 -5.54 -9.65
C ASN A 626 -22.93 -6.80 -10.51
N TYR A 627 -22.69 -6.72 -11.82
CA TYR A 627 -22.49 -7.90 -12.67
C TYR A 627 -21.08 -8.48 -12.60
N THR A 628 -20.06 -7.64 -12.35
CA THR A 628 -18.66 -8.08 -12.26
C THR A 628 -18.40 -8.93 -11.02
N SER A 629 -19.13 -8.69 -9.93
CA SER A 629 -19.10 -9.53 -8.73
C SER A 629 -19.78 -10.89 -8.96
N GLU A 630 -20.89 -10.94 -9.70
CA GLU A 630 -21.60 -12.20 -9.98
C GLU A 630 -20.78 -13.16 -10.85
N ALA A 631 -20.16 -12.67 -11.93
CA ALA A 631 -19.31 -13.49 -12.81
C ALA A 631 -18.08 -14.02 -12.06
N SER A 632 -17.46 -13.17 -11.22
CA SER A 632 -16.34 -13.54 -10.35
C SER A 632 -16.72 -14.61 -9.33
N ILE A 633 -17.85 -14.43 -8.61
CA ILE A 633 -18.39 -15.42 -7.65
C ILE A 633 -18.66 -16.74 -8.36
N LYS A 634 -19.29 -16.71 -9.54
CA LYS A 634 -19.57 -17.89 -10.35
C LYS A 634 -18.29 -18.61 -10.77
N ALA A 635 -17.26 -17.88 -11.23
CA ALA A 635 -16.00 -18.46 -11.66
C ALA A 635 -15.30 -19.23 -10.52
N VAL A 636 -15.24 -18.61 -9.33
CA VAL A 636 -14.65 -19.24 -8.14
C VAL A 636 -15.52 -20.39 -7.64
N GLN A 637 -16.86 -20.26 -7.64
CA GLN A 637 -17.74 -21.34 -7.22
C GLN A 637 -17.58 -22.58 -8.11
N GLU A 638 -17.58 -22.39 -9.43
CA GLU A 638 -17.39 -23.53 -10.34
C GLU A 638 -15.97 -24.13 -10.23
N HIS A 639 -14.96 -23.33 -9.86
CA HIS A 639 -13.62 -23.85 -9.55
C HIS A 639 -13.62 -24.74 -8.29
N LEU A 640 -14.30 -24.32 -7.23
CA LEU A 640 -14.49 -25.14 -6.03
C LEU A 640 -15.19 -26.45 -6.35
N ASP A 641 -16.26 -26.40 -7.14
CA ASP A 641 -17.03 -27.57 -7.57
C ASP A 641 -16.16 -28.55 -8.39
N ARG A 642 -15.37 -28.05 -9.35
CA ARG A 642 -14.47 -28.88 -10.18
C ARG A 642 -13.31 -29.50 -9.41
N THR A 643 -12.80 -28.79 -8.40
CA THR A 643 -11.70 -29.28 -7.55
C THR A 643 -12.18 -30.15 -6.39
N GLY A 644 -13.49 -30.36 -6.25
CA GLY A 644 -14.09 -31.17 -5.19
C GLY A 644 -14.05 -30.51 -3.80
N ARG A 645 -13.77 -29.21 -3.74
CA ARG A 645 -13.73 -28.42 -2.50
C ARG A 645 -15.14 -27.94 -2.18
N LYS A 646 -15.79 -28.56 -1.19
CA LYS A 646 -17.14 -28.14 -0.78
C LYS A 646 -17.10 -26.77 -0.10
N GLY A 647 -17.85 -25.81 -0.61
CA GLY A 647 -17.96 -24.47 -0.03
C GLY A 647 -18.86 -23.56 -0.84
N SER A 648 -19.10 -22.36 -0.32
CA SER A 648 -19.83 -21.30 -1.03
C SER A 648 -18.99 -20.05 -1.19
N VAL A 649 -19.20 -19.35 -2.30
CA VAL A 649 -18.57 -18.07 -2.60
C VAL A 649 -19.60 -16.95 -2.47
N MET A 650 -19.20 -15.84 -1.84
CA MET A 650 -20.04 -14.66 -1.63
C MET A 650 -19.20 -13.38 -1.66
N PRO A 651 -19.79 -12.18 -1.79
CA PRO A 651 -19.05 -10.93 -1.66
C PRO A 651 -18.35 -10.81 -0.30
N ALA A 652 -17.12 -10.30 -0.29
CA ALA A 652 -16.39 -10.03 0.93
C ALA A 652 -17.01 -8.85 1.70
N SER A 653 -17.19 -9.02 3.01
CA SER A 653 -17.82 -8.00 3.86
C SER A 653 -16.99 -6.71 3.89
N GLY A 654 -17.65 -5.57 3.66
CA GLY A 654 -17.02 -4.25 3.58
C GLY A 654 -16.31 -3.94 2.26
N ILE A 655 -16.16 -4.92 1.36
CA ILE A 655 -15.50 -4.73 0.06
C ILE A 655 -16.10 -5.65 -1.03
N PRO A 656 -17.35 -5.40 -1.44
CA PRO A 656 -18.18 -6.36 -2.19
C PRO A 656 -17.68 -6.74 -3.59
N ASN A 657 -16.66 -6.06 -4.11
CA ASN A 657 -16.03 -6.41 -5.39
C ASN A 657 -15.01 -7.54 -5.28
N PHE A 658 -14.70 -7.99 -4.06
CA PHE A 658 -13.87 -9.15 -3.82
C PHE A 658 -14.70 -10.31 -3.29
N ASN A 659 -14.15 -11.52 -3.40
CA ASN A 659 -14.81 -12.75 -2.99
C ASN A 659 -14.39 -13.17 -1.58
N ARG A 660 -15.33 -13.76 -0.86
CA ARG A 660 -15.12 -14.58 0.33
C ARG A 660 -15.50 -16.02 -0.01
N VAL A 661 -14.57 -16.93 0.24
CA VAL A 661 -14.83 -18.37 0.22
C VAL A 661 -15.14 -18.83 1.64
N ARG A 662 -16.28 -19.51 1.81
CA ARG A 662 -16.65 -20.22 3.03
C ARG A 662 -16.68 -21.72 2.76
N TYR A 663 -15.63 -22.42 3.16
CA TYR A 663 -15.60 -23.89 3.05
C TYR A 663 -16.66 -24.53 3.94
N ALA A 664 -17.23 -25.64 3.48
CA ALA A 664 -18.20 -26.42 4.23
C ALA A 664 -17.50 -27.28 5.27
N LEU A 665 -18.07 -27.34 6.48
CA LEU A 665 -17.67 -28.31 7.50
C LEU A 665 -18.21 -29.71 7.16
N PRO A 666 -17.55 -30.78 7.62
CA PRO A 666 -18.08 -32.14 7.53
C PRO A 666 -19.38 -32.29 8.34
N GLU A 667 -20.22 -33.27 7.98
CA GLU A 667 -21.45 -33.59 8.72
C GLU A 667 -21.13 -34.02 10.16
N GLU A 668 -20.09 -34.84 10.32
CA GLU A 668 -19.52 -35.18 11.62
C GLU A 668 -18.43 -34.17 11.96
N LEU A 669 -18.74 -33.29 12.92
CA LEU A 669 -17.86 -32.23 13.37
C LEU A 669 -16.72 -32.79 14.23
N PRO A 670 -15.45 -32.52 13.90
CA PRO A 670 -14.31 -32.98 14.71
C PRO A 670 -14.23 -32.24 16.05
N LEU A 671 -13.72 -32.92 17.07
CA LEU A 671 -13.41 -32.27 18.34
C LEU A 671 -12.25 -31.27 18.16
N VAL A 672 -12.42 -30.06 18.71
CA VAL A 672 -11.38 -29.02 18.76
C VAL A 672 -10.84 -28.89 20.18
N SER A 673 -9.54 -29.04 20.39
CA SER A 673 -8.89 -28.79 21.68
C SER A 673 -8.27 -27.40 21.72
N ILE A 674 -8.79 -26.51 22.56
CA ILE A 674 -8.25 -25.16 22.79
C ILE A 674 -7.22 -25.24 23.91
N VAL A 675 -5.96 -24.92 23.62
CA VAL A 675 -4.85 -24.96 24.58
C VAL A 675 -4.51 -23.55 25.03
N ILE A 676 -4.59 -23.30 26.34
CA ILE A 676 -4.38 -21.98 26.95
C ILE A 676 -3.32 -22.07 28.07
N PRO A 677 -2.05 -21.72 27.79
CA PRO A 677 -1.06 -21.51 28.84
C PRO A 677 -1.37 -20.27 29.66
N THR A 678 -1.25 -20.35 30.99
CA THR A 678 -1.54 -19.23 31.88
C THR A 678 -0.65 -19.28 33.12
N ARG A 679 -0.42 -18.10 33.72
CA ARG A 679 0.16 -17.96 35.04
C ARG A 679 -0.38 -16.68 35.70
N ASP A 680 -1.14 -16.86 36.77
CA ASP A 680 -1.79 -15.76 37.51
C ASP A 680 -2.63 -14.83 36.60
N GLN A 681 -2.99 -13.63 37.07
CA GLN A 681 -3.86 -12.66 36.36
C GLN A 681 -5.24 -13.23 35.99
N PRO A 682 -6.03 -13.65 36.99
CA PRO A 682 -7.30 -14.34 36.76
C PRO A 682 -8.32 -13.50 35.99
N GLY A 683 -8.20 -12.16 36.02
CA GLY A 683 -9.06 -11.27 35.23
C GLY A 683 -8.93 -11.46 33.72
N LEU A 684 -7.71 -11.64 33.20
CA LEU A 684 -7.49 -11.87 31.76
C LEU A 684 -8.02 -13.23 31.35
N LEU A 685 -7.62 -14.28 32.08
CA LEU A 685 -8.06 -15.64 31.81
C LEU A 685 -9.58 -15.77 31.90
N LYS A 686 -10.22 -15.11 32.89
CA LYS A 686 -11.67 -15.09 33.01
C LYS A 686 -12.32 -14.45 31.79
N THR A 687 -11.88 -13.26 31.37
CA THR A 687 -12.41 -12.60 30.16
C THR A 687 -12.25 -13.48 28.93
N CYS A 688 -11.11 -14.15 28.78
CA CYS A 688 -10.85 -15.09 27.71
C CYS A 688 -11.85 -16.25 27.73
N LEU A 689 -11.95 -16.97 28.84
CA LEU A 689 -12.84 -18.12 29.01
C LEU A 689 -14.31 -17.75 28.87
N ASP A 690 -14.75 -16.65 29.48
CA ASP A 690 -16.13 -16.15 29.34
C ASP A 690 -16.44 -15.89 27.86
N SER A 691 -15.55 -15.19 27.13
CA SER A 691 -15.77 -14.93 25.71
C SER A 691 -15.82 -16.20 24.86
N VAL A 692 -15.00 -17.22 25.19
CA VAL A 692 -15.04 -18.53 24.54
C VAL A 692 -16.37 -19.25 24.83
N PHE A 693 -16.80 -19.32 26.08
CA PHE A 693 -18.01 -20.05 26.46
C PHE A 693 -19.30 -19.36 26.01
N GLU A 694 -19.34 -18.03 26.05
CA GLU A 694 -20.55 -17.26 25.74
C GLU A 694 -20.76 -17.05 24.24
N LYS A 695 -19.68 -16.90 23.46
CA LYS A 695 -19.80 -16.52 22.04
C LYS A 695 -19.62 -17.69 21.07
N THR A 696 -18.88 -18.73 21.43
CA THR A 696 -18.57 -19.83 20.49
C THR A 696 -19.81 -20.63 20.15
N THR A 697 -20.16 -20.71 18.85
CA THR A 697 -21.30 -21.51 18.37
C THR A 697 -20.94 -22.96 18.08
N TYR A 698 -19.66 -23.27 17.86
CA TYR A 698 -19.20 -24.63 17.62
C TYR A 698 -19.45 -25.52 18.85
N PRO A 699 -20.14 -26.67 18.71
CA PRO A 699 -20.56 -27.45 19.87
C PRO A 699 -19.50 -28.41 20.42
N TYR A 700 -18.54 -28.85 19.59
CA TYR A 700 -17.59 -29.92 19.94
C TYR A 700 -16.18 -29.37 20.20
N TYR A 701 -15.98 -28.75 21.37
CA TYR A 701 -14.65 -28.33 21.81
C TYR A 701 -14.38 -28.67 23.29
N GLU A 702 -13.10 -28.82 23.62
CA GLU A 702 -12.59 -28.87 24.99
C GLU A 702 -11.57 -27.75 25.21
N VAL A 703 -11.39 -27.34 26.48
CA VAL A 703 -10.39 -26.34 26.86
C VAL A 703 -9.35 -26.96 27.79
N ILE A 704 -8.09 -26.87 27.42
CA ILE A 704 -6.95 -27.37 28.19
C ILE A 704 -6.14 -26.17 28.68
N ILE A 705 -6.23 -25.91 29.98
CA ILE A 705 -5.49 -24.83 30.63
C ILE A 705 -4.18 -25.39 31.16
N VAL A 706 -3.05 -24.78 30.78
CA VAL A 706 -1.73 -25.13 31.32
C VAL A 706 -1.35 -24.09 32.37
N ASP A 707 -1.53 -24.43 33.64
CA ASP A 707 -1.14 -23.61 34.78
C ASP A 707 0.38 -23.70 34.99
N ASN A 708 1.12 -22.66 34.59
CA ASN A 708 2.57 -22.57 34.77
C ASN A 708 2.95 -22.04 36.17
N GLY A 709 2.43 -22.69 37.21
CA GLY A 709 2.78 -22.43 38.61
C GLY A 709 2.14 -21.17 39.19
N SER A 710 0.84 -20.96 38.95
CA SER A 710 0.07 -19.85 39.54
C SER A 710 0.08 -19.89 41.07
N VAL A 711 0.28 -18.73 41.69
CA VAL A 711 0.39 -18.55 43.14
C VAL A 711 -0.71 -17.68 43.73
N GLU A 712 -1.36 -16.85 42.92
CA GLU A 712 -2.46 -15.98 43.35
C GLU A 712 -3.67 -16.81 43.82
N PRO A 713 -4.18 -16.56 45.05
CA PRO A 713 -5.38 -17.22 45.56
C PRO A 713 -6.59 -17.10 44.62
N GLU A 714 -6.77 -15.92 44.01
CA GLU A 714 -7.86 -15.61 43.09
C GLU A 714 -7.82 -16.50 41.83
N THR A 715 -6.63 -16.88 41.36
CA THR A 715 -6.46 -17.81 40.23
C THR A 715 -6.92 -19.22 40.60
N ARG A 716 -6.61 -19.67 41.82
CA ARG A 716 -7.07 -20.98 42.33
C ARG A 716 -8.58 -21.01 42.54
N GLU A 717 -9.14 -19.90 43.02
CA GLU A 717 -10.57 -19.72 43.15
C GLU A 717 -11.27 -19.79 41.79
N LEU A 718 -10.72 -19.12 40.77
CA LEU A 718 -11.21 -19.22 39.39
C LEU A 718 -11.19 -20.67 38.91
N PHE A 719 -10.05 -21.37 39.03
CA PHE A 719 -9.93 -22.78 38.60
C PHE A 719 -10.95 -23.70 39.27
N SER A 720 -11.24 -23.50 40.56
CA SER A 720 -12.22 -24.30 41.29
C SER A 720 -13.66 -24.15 40.80
N ARG A 721 -13.96 -23.06 40.07
CA ARG A 721 -15.28 -22.74 39.53
C ARG A 721 -15.46 -23.14 38.06
N LEU A 722 -14.40 -23.57 37.38
CA LEU A 722 -14.48 -23.94 35.96
C LEU A 722 -15.20 -25.28 35.77
N PRO A 723 -15.98 -25.44 34.68
CA PRO A 723 -16.74 -26.66 34.41
C PRO A 723 -15.81 -27.81 34.04
N THR A 724 -15.76 -28.86 34.86
CA THR A 724 -14.82 -29.99 34.70
C THR A 724 -15.14 -30.92 33.54
N ASP A 725 -16.36 -30.85 32.99
CA ASP A 725 -16.79 -31.59 31.81
C ASP A 725 -16.27 -30.98 30.50
N LYS A 726 -15.94 -29.69 30.51
CA LYS A 726 -15.39 -28.96 29.33
C LYS A 726 -13.94 -28.50 29.50
N VAL A 727 -13.48 -28.31 30.73
CA VAL A 727 -12.17 -27.74 31.04
C VAL A 727 -11.29 -28.76 31.76
N ARG A 728 -10.07 -28.95 31.23
CA ARG A 728 -9.00 -29.71 31.87
C ARG A 728 -7.86 -28.78 32.25
N ILE A 729 -7.41 -28.85 33.50
CA ILE A 729 -6.30 -28.02 34.01
C ILE A 729 -5.09 -28.92 34.25
N ILE A 730 -3.94 -28.56 33.67
CA ILE A 730 -2.66 -29.25 33.83
C ILE A 730 -1.71 -28.30 34.53
N ARG A 731 -1.11 -28.74 35.65
CA ARG A 731 -0.09 -27.97 36.37
C ARG A 731 1.31 -28.31 35.88
N ASP A 732 2.11 -27.29 35.59
CA ASP A 732 3.51 -27.41 35.22
C ASP A 732 4.35 -26.33 35.93
N ASP A 733 5.07 -26.69 36.99
CA ASP A 733 5.88 -25.76 37.78
C ASP A 733 7.30 -25.52 37.18
N SER A 734 7.59 -25.99 35.96
CA SER A 734 8.88 -25.76 35.31
C SER A 734 9.08 -24.30 34.85
N PRO A 735 10.34 -23.85 34.62
CA PRO A 735 10.59 -22.49 34.13
C PRO A 735 9.84 -22.19 32.84
N PHE A 736 9.26 -21.00 32.71
CA PHE A 736 8.42 -20.66 31.55
C PHE A 736 9.11 -20.94 30.21
N ASN A 737 8.44 -21.73 29.38
CA ASN A 737 8.81 -22.00 28.00
C ASN A 737 7.50 -22.23 27.23
N TYR A 738 7.11 -21.28 26.39
CA TYR A 738 5.83 -21.31 25.69
C TYR A 738 5.69 -22.56 24.82
N SER A 739 6.74 -22.91 24.07
CA SER A 739 6.78 -24.10 23.22
C SER A 739 6.52 -25.38 24.02
N ARG A 740 7.25 -25.58 25.13
CA ARG A 740 7.12 -26.78 25.97
C ARG A 740 5.74 -26.91 26.60
N LEU A 741 5.19 -25.80 27.12
CA LEU A 741 3.86 -25.81 27.74
C LEU A 741 2.78 -26.23 26.74
N ASN A 742 2.83 -25.69 25.52
CA ASN A 742 1.91 -26.06 24.45
C ASN A 742 2.14 -27.50 23.97
N ASN A 743 3.39 -27.92 23.71
CA ASN A 743 3.71 -29.29 23.29
C ASN A 743 3.09 -30.33 24.24
N ARG A 744 3.30 -30.16 25.55
CA ARG A 744 2.77 -31.05 26.58
C ARG A 744 1.24 -31.08 26.63
N ALA A 745 0.58 -29.94 26.44
CA ALA A 745 -0.87 -29.90 26.40
C ALA A 745 -1.45 -30.55 25.15
N VAL A 746 -0.82 -30.36 23.99
CA VAL A 746 -1.24 -30.97 22.73
C VAL A 746 -1.07 -32.50 22.74
N GLU A 747 -0.09 -33.03 23.45
CA GLU A 747 0.01 -34.48 23.69
C GLU A 747 -1.26 -35.03 24.36
N LEU A 748 -1.81 -34.29 25.34
CA LEU A 748 -2.98 -34.66 26.13
C LEU A 748 -4.32 -34.29 25.48
N ALA A 749 -4.30 -33.46 24.44
CA ALA A 749 -5.47 -33.05 23.67
C ALA A 749 -6.16 -34.23 23.00
N GLN A 750 -7.49 -34.26 23.00
CA GLN A 750 -8.29 -35.32 22.38
C GLN A 750 -8.82 -34.92 21.00
N GLY A 751 -8.79 -33.63 20.68
CA GLY A 751 -9.24 -33.06 19.42
C GLY A 751 -8.40 -33.50 18.23
N GLU A 752 -9.09 -33.66 17.10
CA GLU A 752 -8.44 -33.80 15.79
C GLU A 752 -7.81 -32.47 15.36
N LEU A 753 -8.45 -31.36 15.74
CA LEU A 753 -7.94 -30.01 15.59
C LEU A 753 -7.46 -29.48 16.94
N VAL A 754 -6.34 -28.77 16.90
CA VAL A 754 -5.72 -28.10 18.04
C VAL A 754 -5.73 -26.60 17.76
N CYS A 755 -6.18 -25.82 18.73
CA CYS A 755 -6.10 -24.36 18.69
C CYS A 755 -5.19 -23.89 19.83
N LEU A 756 -4.03 -23.32 19.50
CA LEU A 756 -3.25 -22.56 20.46
C LEU A 756 -3.94 -21.22 20.70
N MET A 757 -4.09 -20.82 21.96
CA MET A 757 -4.73 -19.55 22.32
C MET A 757 -4.06 -18.94 23.55
N ASN A 758 -3.67 -17.68 23.48
CA ASN A 758 -3.16 -16.97 24.66
C ASN A 758 -4.29 -16.65 25.65
N ASN A 759 -3.95 -16.54 26.94
CA ASN A 759 -4.91 -16.29 28.02
C ASN A 759 -5.50 -14.86 28.03
N ASP A 760 -5.04 -13.97 27.16
CA ASP A 760 -5.45 -12.57 27.01
C ASP A 760 -6.12 -12.28 25.66
N ILE A 761 -6.71 -13.33 25.06
CA ILE A 761 -7.57 -13.26 23.88
C ILE A 761 -9.03 -13.09 24.29
N GLU A 762 -9.75 -12.22 23.60
CA GLU A 762 -11.20 -12.04 23.73
C GLU A 762 -11.86 -12.25 22.37
N VAL A 763 -12.74 -13.24 22.27
CA VAL A 763 -13.44 -13.59 21.02
C VAL A 763 -14.43 -12.48 20.63
N LEU A 764 -14.49 -12.09 19.36
CA LEU A 764 -15.50 -11.14 18.84
C LEU A 764 -16.56 -11.82 17.97
N THR A 765 -16.16 -12.71 17.07
CA THR A 765 -17.05 -13.42 16.13
C THR A 765 -17.47 -14.77 16.69
N SER A 766 -18.77 -15.08 16.68
CA SER A 766 -19.31 -16.29 17.31
C SER A 766 -18.96 -17.59 16.59
N ASP A 767 -18.86 -17.55 15.25
CA ASP A 767 -18.55 -18.70 14.39
C ASP A 767 -17.05 -18.82 14.06
N TRP A 768 -16.18 -18.35 14.96
CA TRP A 768 -14.73 -18.32 14.75
C TRP A 768 -14.10 -19.71 14.61
N ILE A 769 -14.56 -20.70 15.39
CA ILE A 769 -14.07 -22.08 15.27
C ILE A 769 -14.52 -22.67 13.95
N GLU A 770 -15.78 -22.46 13.55
CA GLU A 770 -16.31 -22.93 12.27
C GLU A 770 -15.47 -22.40 11.11
N GLU A 771 -15.18 -21.10 11.10
CA GLU A 771 -14.36 -20.45 10.10
C GLU A 771 -12.95 -21.05 10.07
N MET A 772 -12.25 -21.11 11.20
CA MET A 772 -10.88 -21.61 11.24
C MET A 772 -10.78 -23.11 10.95
N ALA A 773 -11.72 -23.92 11.45
CA ALA A 773 -11.78 -25.36 11.26
C ALA A 773 -12.05 -25.70 9.79
N ALA A 774 -12.91 -24.94 9.10
CA ALA A 774 -13.20 -25.18 7.69
C ALA A 774 -11.95 -25.05 6.80
N TYR A 775 -11.04 -24.12 7.11
CA TYR A 775 -9.71 -24.05 6.50
C TYR A 775 -8.78 -25.15 6.99
N ALA A 776 -8.70 -25.38 8.30
CA ALA A 776 -7.79 -26.36 8.90
C ALA A 776 -8.11 -27.81 8.50
N LEU A 777 -9.30 -28.09 7.98
CA LEU A 777 -9.68 -29.41 7.46
C LEU A 777 -9.32 -29.62 5.98
N GLN A 778 -8.90 -28.58 5.26
CA GLN A 778 -8.35 -28.74 3.91
C GLN A 778 -6.99 -29.42 3.98
N GLN A 779 -6.81 -30.49 3.21
CA GLN A 779 -5.65 -31.38 3.32
C GLN A 779 -4.31 -30.69 3.04
N ASP A 780 -4.32 -29.65 2.21
CA ASP A 780 -3.16 -28.87 1.79
C ASP A 780 -2.89 -27.63 2.67
N ILE A 781 -3.73 -27.38 3.67
CA ILE A 781 -3.53 -26.31 4.67
C ILE A 781 -2.92 -26.89 5.94
N GLY A 782 -1.97 -26.19 6.54
CA GLY A 782 -1.29 -26.55 7.77
C GLY A 782 -1.79 -25.74 8.97
N CYS A 783 -1.36 -24.48 9.07
CA CYS A 783 -1.77 -23.55 10.12
C CYS A 783 -2.86 -22.59 9.65
N VAL A 784 -3.79 -22.23 10.54
CA VAL A 784 -4.81 -21.22 10.31
C VAL A 784 -4.74 -20.15 11.41
N GLY A 785 -4.56 -18.90 11.03
CA GLY A 785 -4.50 -17.75 11.95
C GLY A 785 -5.76 -16.88 11.91
N ALA A 786 -6.13 -16.34 13.07
CA ALA A 786 -7.25 -15.40 13.21
C ALA A 786 -6.83 -13.92 12.99
N ARG A 787 -7.78 -13.04 12.72
CA ARG A 787 -7.58 -11.59 12.75
C ARG A 787 -7.57 -11.08 14.19
N LEU A 788 -6.46 -10.51 14.61
CA LEU A 788 -6.32 -9.96 15.96
C LEU A 788 -6.34 -8.43 15.92
N TRP A 789 -7.17 -7.85 16.78
CA TRP A 789 -7.27 -6.42 17.01
C TRP A 789 -6.62 -6.03 18.33
N TYR A 790 -6.00 -4.86 18.34
CA TYR A 790 -5.73 -4.17 19.59
C TYR A 790 -7.03 -3.64 20.22
N PRO A 791 -7.11 -3.48 21.55
CA PRO A 791 -8.29 -2.92 22.23
C PRO A 791 -8.70 -1.51 21.77
N ASN A 792 -7.82 -0.78 21.09
CA ASN A 792 -8.09 0.55 20.52
C ASN A 792 -8.73 0.52 19.12
N GLY A 793 -9.08 -0.67 18.59
CA GLY A 793 -9.70 -0.82 17.27
C GLY A 793 -8.75 -0.70 16.08
N THR A 794 -7.45 -0.91 16.29
CA THR A 794 -6.45 -1.02 15.21
C THR A 794 -5.94 -2.44 15.07
N LEU A 795 -5.60 -2.84 13.85
CA LEU A 795 -5.18 -4.18 13.50
C LEU A 795 -3.82 -4.52 14.15
N GLN A 796 -3.71 -5.69 14.74
CA GLN A 796 -2.47 -6.20 15.35
C GLN A 796 -1.87 -7.31 14.49
N HIS A 797 -2.70 -8.25 14.03
CA HIS A 797 -2.25 -9.38 13.22
C HIS A 797 -3.18 -9.59 12.03
N ALA A 798 -2.60 -9.47 10.84
CA ALA A 798 -3.20 -9.87 9.57
C ALA A 798 -2.25 -10.73 8.73
N GLY A 799 -1.63 -11.73 9.38
CA GLY A 799 -0.52 -12.49 8.83
C GLY A 799 0.85 -11.99 9.29
N VAL A 800 1.88 -12.81 9.05
CA VAL A 800 3.28 -12.48 9.30
C VAL A 800 4.09 -12.67 8.02
N VAL A 801 4.94 -11.69 7.74
CA VAL A 801 5.92 -11.69 6.65
C VAL A 801 7.33 -11.80 7.22
N LEU A 802 8.17 -12.61 6.59
CA LEU A 802 9.57 -12.81 6.97
C LEU A 802 10.42 -11.57 6.63
N GLY A 803 11.54 -11.42 7.32
CA GLY A 803 12.55 -10.40 7.05
C GLY A 803 12.26 -9.05 7.70
N ILE A 804 10.98 -8.75 7.98
CA ILE A 804 10.61 -7.54 8.73
C ILE A 804 11.28 -7.55 10.10
N GLY A 805 12.03 -6.49 10.41
CA GLY A 805 12.80 -6.40 11.66
C GLY A 805 13.94 -7.43 11.79
N GLY A 806 14.38 -8.04 10.68
CA GLY A 806 15.50 -8.98 10.61
C GLY A 806 15.14 -10.46 10.79
N VAL A 807 13.88 -10.78 11.12
CA VAL A 807 13.40 -12.18 11.20
C VAL A 807 12.00 -12.29 10.61
N ALA A 808 11.01 -11.65 11.22
CA ALA A 808 9.61 -11.68 10.81
C ALA A 808 8.79 -10.59 11.53
N GLY A 809 7.72 -10.10 10.91
CA GLY A 809 6.86 -9.06 11.47
C GLY A 809 5.40 -9.15 11.02
N HIS A 810 4.50 -8.63 11.86
CA HIS A 810 3.06 -8.59 11.59
C HIS A 810 2.75 -7.49 10.58
N VAL A 811 2.05 -7.84 9.51
CA VAL A 811 1.72 -6.88 8.46
C VAL A 811 0.40 -6.14 8.73
N HIS A 812 0.24 -4.95 8.14
CA HIS A 812 -0.88 -4.02 8.35
C HIS A 812 -1.08 -3.60 9.82
N LYS A 813 -0.02 -3.66 10.62
CA LYS A 813 -0.08 -3.30 12.03
C LYS A 813 -0.50 -1.84 12.22
N GLU A 814 -1.30 -1.59 13.25
CA GLU A 814 -1.94 -0.31 13.57
C GLU A 814 -2.95 0.20 12.51
N LEU A 815 -3.30 -0.59 11.48
CA LEU A 815 -4.32 -0.20 10.49
C LEU A 815 -5.70 -0.03 11.18
N PRO A 816 -6.38 1.12 11.04
CA PRO A 816 -7.73 1.30 11.57
C PRO A 816 -8.75 0.35 10.95
N LYS A 817 -9.73 -0.09 11.75
CA LYS A 817 -10.76 -1.09 11.37
C LYS A 817 -11.58 -0.78 10.10
N ASN A 818 -11.66 0.48 9.69
CA ASN A 818 -12.43 0.92 8.51
C ASN A 818 -11.59 1.07 7.23
N LEU A 819 -10.31 0.70 7.24
CA LEU A 819 -9.45 0.74 6.06
C LEU A 819 -9.20 -0.68 5.54
N HIS A 820 -9.13 -0.82 4.22
CA HIS A 820 -9.03 -2.14 3.57
C HIS A 820 -7.58 -2.66 3.45
N GLY A 821 -6.60 -1.82 3.79
CA GLY A 821 -5.18 -2.15 3.68
C GLY A 821 -4.68 -2.18 2.23
N TYR A 822 -3.43 -2.58 2.06
CA TYR A 822 -2.76 -2.66 0.75
C TYR A 822 -3.50 -3.63 -0.19
N ALA A 823 -3.99 -3.14 -1.32
CA ALA A 823 -4.75 -3.90 -2.31
C ALA A 823 -5.91 -4.75 -1.71
N GLY A 824 -6.58 -4.24 -0.67
CA GLY A 824 -7.68 -4.93 0.00
C GLY A 824 -7.26 -6.13 0.89
N ARG A 825 -5.97 -6.45 0.97
CA ARG A 825 -5.45 -7.66 1.63
C ARG A 825 -5.79 -7.74 3.12
N ALA A 826 -6.05 -6.64 3.83
CA ALA A 826 -6.44 -6.70 5.25
C ALA A 826 -7.88 -7.20 5.48
N MET A 827 -8.64 -7.40 4.41
CA MET A 827 -10.05 -7.84 4.43
C MET A 827 -10.27 -9.21 3.79
N LEU A 828 -9.22 -9.84 3.25
CA LEU A 828 -9.31 -11.05 2.43
C LEU A 828 -8.49 -12.19 3.03
N SER A 829 -9.05 -13.39 3.00
CA SER A 829 -8.31 -14.60 3.37
C SER A 829 -7.13 -14.80 2.42
N GLN A 830 -5.96 -15.16 2.95
CA GLN A 830 -4.77 -15.37 2.13
C GLN A 830 -3.75 -16.27 2.83
N SER A 831 -2.86 -16.87 2.04
CA SER A 831 -1.69 -17.55 2.56
C SER A 831 -0.60 -16.56 3.01
N PHE A 832 0.13 -16.92 4.06
CA PHE A 832 1.32 -16.21 4.55
C PHE A 832 2.41 -17.21 4.94
N SER A 833 3.65 -16.73 5.12
CA SER A 833 4.75 -17.56 5.64
C SER A 833 4.44 -18.07 7.04
N ALA A 834 3.87 -17.21 7.89
CA ALA A 834 3.48 -17.58 9.24
C ALA A 834 2.23 -16.85 9.74
N VAL A 835 1.62 -17.44 10.76
CA VAL A 835 0.56 -16.86 11.58
C VAL A 835 0.96 -16.95 13.05
N THR A 836 0.38 -16.10 13.89
CA THR A 836 0.83 -16.00 15.28
C THR A 836 0.24 -17.08 16.18
N GLY A 837 1.04 -17.57 17.13
CA GLY A 837 0.62 -18.50 18.18
C GLY A 837 -0.41 -17.93 19.16
N ALA A 838 -0.67 -16.62 19.14
CA ALA A 838 -1.69 -16.02 19.99
C ALA A 838 -3.10 -16.58 19.71
N CYS A 839 -3.39 -16.94 18.46
CA CYS A 839 -4.54 -17.75 18.07
C CYS A 839 -4.23 -18.49 16.75
N LEU A 840 -3.86 -19.77 16.85
CA LEU A 840 -3.44 -20.61 15.73
C LEU A 840 -4.13 -21.97 15.80
N MET A 841 -4.83 -22.35 14.74
CA MET A 841 -5.45 -23.67 14.60
C MET A 841 -4.67 -24.56 13.62
N VAL A 842 -4.54 -25.84 13.95
CA VAL A 842 -3.80 -26.83 13.15
C VAL A 842 -4.34 -28.24 13.40
N ARG A 843 -4.25 -29.12 12.41
CA ARG A 843 -4.54 -30.55 12.62
C ARG A 843 -3.51 -31.18 13.55
N LYS A 844 -3.96 -31.97 14.53
CA LYS A 844 -3.07 -32.69 15.45
C LYS A 844 -2.08 -33.60 14.72
N SER A 845 -2.50 -34.18 13.59
CA SER A 845 -1.62 -35.00 12.73
C SER A 845 -0.46 -34.18 12.13
N VAL A 846 -0.72 -32.95 11.69
CA VAL A 846 0.32 -32.03 11.17
C VAL A 846 1.25 -31.59 12.29
N TRP A 847 0.72 -31.26 13.47
CA TRP A 847 1.50 -30.96 14.66
C TRP A 847 2.51 -32.08 14.97
N GLN A 848 2.03 -33.33 14.96
CA GLN A 848 2.87 -34.51 15.20
C GLN A 848 3.90 -34.72 14.09
N GLN A 849 3.51 -34.53 12.83
CA GLN A 849 4.39 -34.67 11.65
C GLN A 849 5.62 -33.76 11.76
N VAL A 850 5.43 -32.50 12.16
CA VAL A 850 6.53 -31.54 12.29
C VAL A 850 7.16 -31.50 13.68
N ARG A 851 6.68 -32.32 14.63
CA ARG A 851 7.14 -32.43 16.03
C ARG A 851 6.89 -31.19 16.89
N GLY A 852 5.74 -30.54 16.72
CA GLY A 852 5.29 -29.43 17.56
C GLY A 852 6.18 -28.19 17.51
N LEU A 853 6.09 -27.32 18.52
CA LEU A 853 6.92 -26.12 18.64
C LEU A 853 8.35 -26.47 19.09
N ASP A 854 9.34 -25.73 18.62
CA ASP A 854 10.73 -25.93 19.01
C ASP A 854 10.97 -25.34 20.42
N GLU A 855 11.44 -26.18 21.36
CA GLU A 855 11.62 -25.79 22.75
C GLU A 855 12.85 -24.90 22.99
N ASP A 856 13.75 -24.76 22.02
CA ASP A 856 14.84 -23.78 22.08
C ASP A 856 14.34 -22.32 21.88
N LEU A 857 13.13 -22.16 21.36
CA LEU A 857 12.41 -20.89 21.18
C LEU A 857 11.36 -20.71 22.29
N ALA A 858 11.82 -20.44 23.51
CA ALA A 858 10.97 -20.36 24.70
C ALA A 858 9.96 -19.20 24.69
N VAL A 859 10.25 -18.09 23.99
CA VAL A 859 9.52 -16.82 24.13
C VAL A 859 9.08 -16.22 22.80
N ALA A 860 10.00 -16.04 21.85
CA ALA A 860 9.74 -15.44 20.54
C ALA A 860 9.97 -16.42 19.39
N PHE A 861 9.33 -16.16 18.25
CA PHE A 861 9.49 -16.86 16.98
C PHE A 861 9.16 -18.36 16.95
N ASN A 862 8.69 -18.96 18.05
CA ASN A 862 8.27 -20.37 18.09
C ASN A 862 7.16 -20.68 17.08
N ASP A 863 6.17 -19.78 16.97
CA ASP A 863 5.09 -19.84 16.00
C ASP A 863 5.60 -19.67 14.55
N ILE A 864 6.57 -18.78 14.34
CA ILE A 864 7.21 -18.56 13.04
C ILE A 864 7.98 -19.81 12.58
N ASP A 865 8.89 -20.33 13.41
CA ASP A 865 9.64 -21.56 13.12
C ASP A 865 8.71 -22.75 12.84
N PHE A 866 7.65 -22.90 13.64
CA PHE A 866 6.64 -23.93 13.44
C PHE A 866 5.93 -23.80 12.09
N CYS A 867 5.45 -22.60 11.76
CA CYS A 867 4.79 -22.33 10.48
C CYS A 867 5.71 -22.61 9.28
N LEU A 868 7.00 -22.27 9.39
CA LEU A 868 7.98 -22.53 8.32
C LEU A 868 8.28 -24.03 8.17
N ARG A 869 8.34 -24.80 9.26
CA ARG A 869 8.45 -26.27 9.18
C ARG A 869 7.21 -26.92 8.59
N VAL A 870 6.02 -26.39 8.89
CA VAL A 870 4.76 -26.81 8.26
C VAL A 870 4.80 -26.54 6.75
N GLN A 871 5.36 -25.42 6.31
CA GLN A 871 5.59 -25.14 4.89
C GLN A 871 6.60 -26.07 4.23
N GLN A 872 7.72 -26.37 4.90
CA GLN A 872 8.69 -27.36 4.42
C GLN A 872 8.06 -28.76 4.25
N ALA A 873 7.01 -29.08 5.01
CA ALA A 873 6.24 -30.31 4.86
C ALA A 873 5.24 -30.28 3.67
N GLY A 874 5.22 -29.20 2.88
CA GLY A 874 4.37 -29.04 1.70
C GLY A 874 2.96 -28.51 1.99
N LEU A 875 2.72 -27.97 3.19
CA LEU A 875 1.41 -27.44 3.62
C LEU A 875 1.42 -25.92 3.65
N ARG A 876 0.27 -25.29 3.41
CA ARG A 876 0.15 -23.83 3.32
C ARG A 876 -0.42 -23.25 4.61
N ASN A 877 0.11 -22.12 5.06
CA ASN A 877 -0.41 -21.43 6.24
C ASN A 877 -1.36 -20.33 5.79
N VAL A 878 -2.57 -20.31 6.33
CA VAL A 878 -3.64 -19.40 5.92
C VAL A 878 -3.99 -18.47 7.06
N TRP A 879 -4.21 -17.21 6.74
CA TRP A 879 -4.84 -16.25 7.63
C TRP A 879 -6.25 -15.93 7.12
N THR A 880 -7.25 -15.96 8.01
CA THR A 880 -8.63 -15.56 7.68
C THR A 880 -8.97 -14.22 8.30
N ALA A 881 -9.57 -13.34 7.49
CA ALA A 881 -10.06 -12.04 7.94
C ALA A 881 -11.39 -12.15 8.74
N PHE A 882 -11.98 -13.35 8.81
CA PHE A 882 -13.36 -13.55 9.27
C PHE A 882 -13.49 -14.25 10.62
N ALA A 883 -12.39 -14.67 11.23
CA ALA A 883 -12.32 -15.02 12.65
C ALA A 883 -11.67 -13.85 13.41
N GLU A 884 -12.45 -13.08 14.15
CA GLU A 884 -11.98 -11.84 14.78
C GLU A 884 -11.92 -11.93 16.30
N MET A 885 -10.83 -11.42 16.85
CA MET A 885 -10.59 -11.39 18.30
C MET A 885 -9.86 -10.11 18.71
N ILE A 886 -9.98 -9.72 19.97
CA ILE A 886 -9.10 -8.73 20.60
C ILE A 886 -7.98 -9.49 21.30
N HIS A 887 -6.75 -9.04 21.12
CA HIS A 887 -5.60 -9.51 21.88
C HIS A 887 -5.09 -8.34 22.73
N HIS A 888 -5.15 -8.50 24.05
CA HIS A 888 -4.80 -7.42 24.98
C HIS A 888 -3.27 -7.18 25.10
N GLU A 889 -2.47 -8.10 24.54
CA GLU A 889 -1.02 -8.13 24.32
C GLU A 889 -0.11 -7.80 25.52
N SER A 890 0.69 -8.79 25.92
CA SER A 890 1.83 -8.63 26.86
C SER A 890 1.47 -8.02 28.22
N VAL A 891 0.19 -8.02 28.61
CA VAL A 891 -0.29 -7.53 29.92
C VAL A 891 0.25 -8.39 31.05
N SER A 892 0.42 -9.70 30.82
CA SER A 892 0.96 -10.64 31.81
C SER A 892 2.49 -10.67 31.89
N ARG A 893 3.18 -10.35 30.78
CA ARG A 893 4.63 -10.56 30.64
C ARG A 893 5.46 -9.28 30.75
N GLY A 894 4.92 -8.11 30.39
CA GLY A 894 5.67 -6.85 30.20
C GLY A 894 6.66 -6.90 29.02
N GLY A 895 7.19 -5.75 28.62
CA GLY A 895 8.11 -5.61 27.47
C GLY A 895 9.48 -6.28 27.65
N ASN A 896 10.31 -6.23 26.60
CA ASN A 896 11.72 -6.67 26.60
C ASN A 896 12.63 -5.66 27.32
N ASP A 897 12.23 -5.29 28.54
CA ASP A 897 12.75 -4.11 29.24
C ASP A 897 13.91 -4.46 30.21
N THR A 898 14.35 -5.72 30.22
CA THR A 898 15.46 -6.19 31.08
C THR A 898 16.58 -6.78 30.24
N PRO A 899 17.86 -6.66 30.67
CA PRO A 899 19.00 -7.23 29.94
C PRO A 899 18.89 -8.73 29.69
N ALA A 900 18.30 -9.48 30.63
CA ALA A 900 18.08 -10.92 30.47
C ALA A 900 17.06 -11.24 29.35
N LYS A 901 15.95 -10.49 29.27
CA LYS A 901 14.96 -10.65 28.20
C LYS A 901 15.54 -10.24 26.83
N GLN A 902 16.36 -9.20 26.78
CA GLN A 902 17.04 -8.77 25.57
C GLN A 902 18.07 -9.80 25.08
N ALA A 903 18.87 -10.36 25.99
CA ALA A 903 19.83 -11.41 25.65
C ALA A 903 19.13 -12.69 25.17
N LEU A 904 18.00 -13.07 25.78
CA LEU A 904 17.19 -14.20 25.32
C LEU A 904 16.62 -13.94 23.92
N PHE A 905 16.03 -12.76 23.70
CA PHE A 905 15.51 -12.38 22.38
C PHE A 905 16.61 -12.40 21.31
N ALA A 906 17.80 -11.87 21.60
CA ALA A 906 18.94 -11.92 20.69
C ALA A 906 19.39 -13.36 20.38
N LYS A 907 19.35 -14.26 21.37
CA LYS A 907 19.63 -15.70 21.17
C LYS A 907 18.60 -16.33 20.23
N GLU A 908 17.31 -16.04 20.41
CA GLU A 908 16.24 -16.58 19.56
C GLU A 908 16.28 -15.99 18.14
N VAL A 909 16.64 -14.71 17.98
CA VAL A 909 16.95 -14.12 16.67
C VAL A 909 18.09 -14.87 15.98
N ALA A 910 19.21 -15.08 16.69
CA ALA A 910 20.35 -15.81 16.14
C ALA A 910 20.00 -17.26 15.78
N PHE A 911 19.13 -17.92 16.55
CA PHE A 911 18.59 -19.23 16.22
C PHE A 911 17.83 -19.21 14.88
N MET A 912 16.90 -18.27 14.72
CA MET A 912 16.12 -18.14 13.48
C MET A 912 17.01 -17.85 12.28
N GLN A 913 17.96 -16.92 12.43
CA GLN A 913 18.93 -16.58 11.38
C GLN A 913 19.83 -17.77 11.02
N SER A 914 20.30 -18.53 12.01
CA SER A 914 21.12 -19.72 11.77
C SER A 914 20.35 -20.84 11.07
N ARG A 915 19.06 -21.04 11.40
CA ARG A 915 18.26 -22.14 10.88
C ARG A 915 17.70 -21.85 9.49
N TRP A 916 17.18 -20.64 9.30
CA TRP A 916 16.41 -20.27 8.10
C TRP A 916 17.23 -19.40 7.13
N GLY A 917 18.23 -18.67 7.61
CA GLY A 917 19.19 -17.95 6.78
C GLY A 917 18.54 -17.06 5.73
N ALA A 918 18.93 -17.25 4.47
CA ALA A 918 18.44 -16.47 3.34
C ALA A 918 16.91 -16.58 3.10
N SER A 919 16.26 -17.66 3.54
CA SER A 919 14.81 -17.81 3.34
C SER A 919 14.00 -16.77 4.14
N LEU A 920 14.57 -16.17 5.18
CA LEU A 920 13.92 -15.09 5.92
C LEU A 920 13.77 -13.81 5.10
N TYR A 921 14.56 -13.62 4.04
CA TYR A 921 14.57 -12.39 3.25
C TYR A 921 13.92 -12.55 1.88
N ASN A 922 13.38 -13.75 1.59
CA ASN A 922 12.70 -14.07 0.35
C ASN A 922 11.34 -14.71 0.65
N ASP A 923 10.43 -13.90 1.22
CA ASP A 923 9.07 -14.34 1.55
C ASP A 923 8.20 -14.37 0.27
N PRO A 924 7.68 -15.54 -0.16
CA PRO A 924 6.88 -15.63 -1.39
C PRO A 924 5.55 -14.87 -1.30
N PHE A 925 5.06 -14.56 -0.10
CA PHE A 925 3.80 -13.85 0.12
C PHE A 925 3.99 -12.32 0.22
N TYR A 926 5.21 -11.82 -0.03
CA TYR A 926 5.58 -10.41 0.01
C TYR A 926 6.41 -9.99 -1.21
N ASN A 927 6.08 -8.85 -1.80
CA ASN A 927 6.81 -8.35 -2.97
C ASN A 927 8.08 -7.61 -2.55
N LYS A 928 9.20 -7.89 -3.22
CA LYS A 928 10.51 -7.25 -2.97
C LYS A 928 10.53 -5.73 -3.18
N ASN A 929 9.59 -5.18 -3.95
CA ASN A 929 9.43 -3.74 -4.17
C ASN A 929 8.74 -3.05 -2.97
N LEU A 930 8.43 -3.80 -1.91
CA LEU A 930 7.89 -3.32 -0.65
C LEU A 930 8.93 -3.43 0.47
N THR A 931 8.87 -2.53 1.44
CA THR A 931 9.87 -2.42 2.49
C THR A 931 9.84 -3.58 3.50
N LEU A 932 11.02 -4.03 3.95
CA LEU A 932 11.18 -4.91 5.12
C LEU A 932 11.47 -4.12 6.41
N ILE A 933 11.41 -2.78 6.36
CA ILE A 933 11.68 -1.91 7.52
C ILE A 933 10.37 -1.60 8.27
N TYR A 934 9.29 -1.39 7.54
CA TYR A 934 7.99 -1.00 8.08
C TYR A 934 6.92 -2.06 7.83
N GLU A 935 5.94 -2.13 8.72
CA GLU A 935 4.85 -3.12 8.70
C GLU A 935 3.67 -2.71 7.78
N ASP A 936 3.83 -1.66 6.96
CA ASP A 936 2.74 -0.90 6.32
C ASP A 936 2.64 -1.02 4.79
N PHE A 937 3.44 -1.90 4.15
CA PHE A 937 3.51 -2.04 2.68
C PHE A 937 3.91 -0.76 1.94
N SER A 938 4.71 0.12 2.58
CA SER A 938 5.34 1.23 1.84
C SER A 938 6.42 0.74 0.87
N LEU A 939 6.78 1.59 -0.09
CA LEU A 939 7.73 1.26 -1.16
C LEU A 939 9.12 0.94 -0.57
N ALA A 940 9.79 -0.06 -1.16
CA ALA A 940 11.22 -0.23 -1.01
C ALA A 940 11.97 0.81 -1.87
N TRP A 941 13.06 1.35 -1.34
CA TRP A 941 13.97 2.26 -2.05
C TRP A 941 15.35 1.62 -2.14
N PRO A 942 15.52 0.59 -3.00
CA PRO A 942 16.81 -0.08 -3.14
C PRO A 942 17.87 0.91 -3.65
N GLU A 943 19.13 0.75 -3.25
CA GLU A 943 20.21 1.53 -3.88
C GLU A 943 20.23 1.22 -5.38
N GLN A 944 20.43 2.25 -6.23
CA GLN A 944 20.18 2.16 -7.67
C GLN A 944 20.86 0.91 -8.28
N PRO A 945 20.13 0.07 -9.04
CA PRO A 945 20.77 -0.96 -9.83
C PRO A 945 21.55 -0.27 -10.98
N GLU A 946 22.86 -0.52 -11.08
CA GLU A 946 23.61 -0.10 -12.26
C GLU A 946 23.02 -0.78 -13.52
N PRO A 947 22.93 -0.06 -14.65
CA PRO A 947 22.33 -0.56 -15.88
C PRO A 947 23.33 -1.45 -16.65
N ASP A 948 23.60 -2.65 -16.16
CA ASP A 948 24.22 -3.71 -16.96
C ASP A 948 23.23 -4.85 -17.17
N ALA A 949 22.75 -5.01 -18.42
CA ALA A 949 22.00 -6.21 -18.78
C ALA A 949 22.92 -7.41 -18.71
N GLY A 950 22.70 -8.21 -17.68
CA GLY A 950 23.43 -9.45 -17.54
C GLY A 950 23.13 -10.25 -16.29
N ASP A 951 22.32 -9.79 -15.32
CA ASP A 951 22.03 -10.60 -14.13
C ASP A 951 20.72 -10.22 -13.42
N TYR A 952 19.59 -10.28 -14.12
CA TYR A 952 18.28 -10.08 -13.50
C TYR A 952 17.77 -11.33 -12.77
N LEU A 953 18.50 -11.86 -11.77
CA LEU A 953 17.94 -12.65 -10.64
C LEU A 953 18.97 -12.91 -9.51
N THR A 954 19.99 -12.06 -9.39
CA THR A 954 20.80 -11.98 -8.16
C THR A 954 20.87 -10.53 -7.73
N HIS A 955 19.78 -10.01 -7.18
CA HIS A 955 19.84 -8.88 -6.24
C HIS A 955 19.34 -9.41 -4.92
N ASN A 956 20.24 -10.09 -4.24
CA ASN A 956 20.10 -10.54 -2.87
C ASN A 956 21.19 -9.84 -2.07
N ASP A 957 21.11 -8.51 -1.97
CA ASP A 957 22.09 -7.72 -1.24
C ASP A 957 21.39 -6.66 -0.37
N SER A 958 20.95 -7.13 0.80
CA SER A 958 21.14 -6.42 2.07
C SER A 958 21.05 -7.38 3.26
N LEU A 959 21.55 -8.61 3.08
CA LEU A 959 22.10 -9.37 4.20
C LEU A 959 23.47 -8.76 4.46
N GLN A 960 23.67 -8.09 5.60
CA GLN A 960 25.02 -7.75 6.05
C GLN A 960 25.79 -9.06 6.24
N LEU A 961 26.48 -9.51 5.19
CA LEU A 961 27.42 -10.62 5.26
C LEU A 961 28.44 -10.24 6.34
N THR A 962 28.62 -11.12 7.32
CA THR A 962 29.65 -10.90 8.34
C THR A 962 31.03 -10.86 7.68
N ARG A 963 32.01 -10.22 8.33
CA ARG A 963 33.42 -10.21 7.89
C ARG A 963 33.93 -11.60 7.50
N GLU A 964 33.64 -12.62 8.30
CA GLU A 964 34.01 -14.02 8.01
C GLU A 964 33.35 -14.50 6.71
N ASN A 965 32.05 -14.26 6.52
CA ASN A 965 31.32 -14.69 5.32
C ASN A 965 31.80 -13.98 4.05
N LYS A 966 32.20 -12.71 4.13
CA LYS A 966 32.74 -11.95 3.00
C LYS A 966 34.11 -12.48 2.56
N ILE A 967 34.99 -12.84 3.51
CA ILE A 967 36.30 -13.43 3.20
C ILE A 967 36.14 -14.84 2.63
N LEU A 968 35.22 -15.64 3.19
CA LEU A 968 34.95 -16.99 2.71
C LEU A 968 34.12 -17.04 1.42
N TRP A 969 33.64 -15.89 0.95
CA TRP A 969 32.73 -15.81 -0.17
C TRP A 969 33.35 -16.34 -1.45
N GLY A 970 32.69 -17.33 -2.05
CA GLY A 970 33.16 -17.96 -3.26
C GLY A 970 34.36 -18.89 -3.07
N LEU A 971 34.83 -19.17 -1.85
CA LEU A 971 35.79 -20.24 -1.61
C LEU A 971 35.08 -21.60 -1.51
N ASP A 972 35.68 -22.66 -2.05
CA ASP A 972 35.23 -24.03 -1.81
C ASP A 972 35.72 -24.50 -0.43
N THR A 973 35.05 -24.04 0.62
CA THR A 973 35.46 -24.27 2.02
C THR A 973 35.37 -25.73 2.48
N GLN A 974 34.80 -26.62 1.66
CA GLN A 974 34.84 -28.07 1.88
C GLN A 974 36.16 -28.69 1.38
N GLY A 975 36.86 -28.00 0.48
CA GLY A 975 38.18 -28.36 -0.01
C GLY A 975 39.30 -27.98 0.96
N LYS A 976 40.52 -28.37 0.61
CA LYS A 976 41.70 -28.17 1.45
C LYS A 976 42.20 -26.72 1.36
N GLY A 977 42.32 -26.06 2.50
CA GLY A 977 42.73 -24.67 2.61
C GLY A 977 44.13 -24.42 3.17
N LEU A 978 44.63 -23.21 2.94
CA LEU A 978 45.78 -22.65 3.64
C LEU A 978 45.41 -21.26 4.17
N GLU A 979 45.57 -21.04 5.47
CA GLU A 979 45.45 -19.70 6.06
C GLU A 979 46.83 -19.15 6.45
N ILE A 980 47.17 -18.01 5.85
CA ILE A 980 48.48 -17.36 6.01
C ILE A 980 48.32 -16.22 7.02
N GLY A 981 49.14 -16.24 8.07
CA GLY A 981 49.21 -15.21 9.10
C GLY A 981 47.95 -14.98 9.93
N PRO A 982 47.16 -16.00 10.33
CA PRO A 982 45.96 -15.79 11.14
C PRO A 982 46.25 -15.22 12.55
N SER A 983 47.50 -15.34 13.03
CA SER A 983 47.93 -14.83 14.33
C SER A 983 47.04 -15.33 15.47
N HIS A 984 46.16 -14.48 16.02
CA HIS A 984 45.23 -14.81 17.10
C HIS A 984 43.75 -14.79 16.68
N ASN A 985 43.44 -14.52 15.41
CA ASN A 985 42.08 -14.37 14.91
C ASN A 985 41.88 -15.09 13.55
N PRO A 986 41.92 -16.45 13.54
CA PRO A 986 41.72 -17.23 12.32
C PRO A 986 40.30 -17.08 11.75
N ILE A 987 40.20 -16.96 10.42
CA ILE A 987 38.95 -16.87 9.65
C ILE A 987 38.33 -18.27 9.46
N ALA A 988 39.15 -19.28 9.17
CA ALA A 988 38.71 -20.64 8.92
C ALA A 988 39.31 -21.63 9.95
N PRO A 989 39.01 -21.47 11.25
CA PRO A 989 39.73 -22.18 12.31
C PRO A 989 39.52 -23.69 12.29
N LYS A 990 40.58 -24.49 12.52
CA LYS A 990 40.53 -25.96 12.53
C LYS A 990 39.49 -26.48 13.51
N LYS A 991 39.32 -25.83 14.67
CA LYS A 991 38.31 -26.20 15.69
C LYS A 991 36.85 -26.09 15.22
N LYS A 992 36.56 -25.35 14.14
CA LYS A 992 35.23 -25.28 13.51
C LYS A 992 35.06 -26.34 12.40
N GLY A 993 36.03 -27.22 12.19
CA GLY A 993 35.96 -28.35 11.25
C GLY A 993 36.52 -28.09 9.85
N TYR A 994 37.20 -26.96 9.61
CA TYR A 994 37.86 -26.68 8.33
C TYR A 994 39.10 -27.56 8.13
N ASP A 995 39.24 -28.16 6.94
CA ASP A 995 40.48 -28.82 6.51
C ASP A 995 41.48 -27.76 6.03
N VAL A 996 42.14 -27.11 7.00
CA VAL A 996 43.06 -25.98 6.75
C VAL A 996 44.44 -26.26 7.35
N GLU A 997 45.49 -25.91 6.60
CA GLU A 997 46.85 -25.80 7.12
C GLU A 997 47.16 -24.32 7.46
N ILE A 998 47.91 -24.08 8.53
CA ILE A 998 48.24 -22.74 9.05
C ILE A 998 49.72 -22.44 8.82
N LEU A 999 50.01 -21.31 8.16
CA LEU A 999 51.35 -20.78 7.98
C LEU A 999 51.46 -19.45 8.72
N ASP A 1000 52.42 -19.33 9.64
CA ASP A 1000 52.65 -18.09 10.39
C ASP A 1000 54.16 -17.85 10.61
N HIS A 1001 54.55 -16.62 10.97
CA HIS A 1001 55.95 -16.22 11.20
C HIS A 1001 56.50 -16.71 12.55
N LEU A 1002 55.64 -17.22 13.45
CA LEU A 1002 56.01 -17.73 14.76
C LEU A 1002 55.31 -19.07 15.02
N SER A 1003 55.91 -19.89 15.89
CA SER A 1003 55.25 -21.11 16.38
C SER A 1003 53.99 -20.73 17.20
N ALA A 1004 53.01 -21.62 17.29
CA ALA A 1004 51.82 -21.38 18.12
C ALA A 1004 52.17 -21.07 19.59
N ALA A 1005 53.23 -21.69 20.13
CA ALA A 1005 53.74 -21.41 21.47
C ALA A 1005 54.31 -19.98 21.59
N ASP A 1006 55.06 -19.53 20.59
CA ASP A 1006 55.65 -18.19 20.57
C ASP A 1006 54.59 -17.11 20.29
N LEU A 1007 53.58 -17.39 19.47
CA LEU A 1007 52.41 -16.51 19.28
C LEU A 1007 51.64 -16.33 20.60
N ARG A 1008 51.34 -17.43 21.31
CA ARG A 1008 50.68 -17.36 22.62
C ARG A 1008 51.50 -16.55 23.63
N LYS A 1009 52.84 -16.65 23.57
CA LYS A 1009 53.74 -15.82 24.38
C LYS A 1009 53.76 -14.35 23.95
N LYS A 1010 53.80 -14.06 22.64
CA LYS A 1010 53.78 -12.69 22.07
C LYS A 1010 52.51 -11.93 22.50
N TYR A 1011 51.38 -12.62 22.49
CA TYR A 1011 50.07 -12.06 22.82
C TYR A 1011 49.68 -12.19 24.30
N ALA A 1012 50.53 -12.78 25.14
CA ALA A 1012 50.31 -12.89 26.58
C ALA A 1012 50.28 -11.49 27.21
N GLY A 1013 49.09 -11.02 27.60
CA GLY A 1013 48.87 -9.69 28.18
C GLY A 1013 48.46 -8.60 27.18
N ALA A 1014 48.28 -8.92 25.90
CA ALA A 1014 47.86 -7.98 24.86
C ALA A 1014 46.34 -7.77 24.76
N GLY A 1015 45.56 -8.32 25.69
CA GLY A 1015 44.09 -8.20 25.71
C GLY A 1015 43.34 -9.02 24.65
N VAL A 1016 44.04 -9.92 23.94
CA VAL A 1016 43.45 -10.81 22.92
C VAL A 1016 43.23 -12.23 23.48
N ASN A 1017 42.29 -12.96 22.90
CA ASN A 1017 41.99 -14.34 23.33
C ASN A 1017 43.02 -15.33 22.76
N ILE A 1018 44.04 -15.65 23.55
CA ILE A 1018 45.14 -16.56 23.17
C ILE A 1018 44.68 -18.01 22.87
N GLU A 1019 43.48 -18.40 23.33
CA GLU A 1019 42.87 -19.71 23.03
C GLU A 1019 42.37 -19.80 21.56
N ASN A 1020 42.34 -18.68 20.84
CA ASN A 1020 42.01 -18.65 19.42
C ASN A 1020 43.21 -18.88 18.50
N ILE A 1021 44.44 -18.93 19.05
CA ILE A 1021 45.64 -19.21 18.27
C ILE A 1021 45.65 -20.70 17.89
N GLU A 1022 45.56 -20.97 16.60
CA GLU A 1022 45.61 -22.31 16.01
C GLU A 1022 47.01 -22.92 16.08
N ASP A 1023 47.09 -24.25 15.96
CA ASP A 1023 48.38 -24.92 15.79
C ASP A 1023 48.94 -24.60 14.40
N VAL A 1024 50.17 -24.07 14.38
CA VAL A 1024 50.88 -23.62 13.18
C VAL A 1024 51.59 -24.83 12.53
N ASP A 1025 51.20 -25.16 11.30
CA ASP A 1025 51.78 -26.29 10.54
C ASP A 1025 53.10 -25.90 9.88
N TYR A 1026 53.25 -24.64 9.48
CA TYR A 1026 54.45 -24.11 8.84
C TYR A 1026 54.89 -22.80 9.50
N VAL A 1027 56.04 -22.82 10.18
CA VAL A 1027 56.67 -21.61 10.73
C VAL A 1027 57.58 -21.00 9.67
N TRP A 1028 57.24 -19.82 9.17
CA TRP A 1028 57.98 -19.15 8.10
C TRP A 1028 59.23 -18.46 8.63
N THR A 1029 60.38 -18.78 8.03
CA THR A 1029 61.69 -18.21 8.42
C THR A 1029 62.38 -17.43 7.30
N GLY A 1030 61.63 -17.09 6.24
CA GLY A 1030 62.10 -16.25 5.12
C GLY A 1030 62.41 -17.01 3.83
N GLU A 1031 62.20 -18.33 3.78
CA GLU A 1031 62.24 -19.07 2.50
C GLU A 1031 60.95 -18.88 1.67
N SER A 1032 60.96 -19.27 0.39
CA SER A 1032 59.72 -19.31 -0.41
C SER A 1032 58.72 -20.32 0.15
N TYR A 1033 57.42 -20.02 0.12
CA TYR A 1033 56.35 -20.90 0.60
C TYR A 1033 56.37 -22.28 -0.06
N LEU A 1034 56.74 -22.37 -1.35
CA LEU A 1034 56.91 -23.66 -2.03
C LEU A 1034 58.00 -24.54 -1.41
N LYS A 1035 59.10 -23.94 -0.95
CA LYS A 1035 60.19 -24.64 -0.27
C LYS A 1035 59.80 -25.05 1.15
N LEU A 1036 59.05 -24.20 1.84
CA LEU A 1036 58.56 -24.45 3.19
C LEU A 1036 57.49 -25.56 3.23
N ILE A 1037 56.50 -25.46 2.35
CA ILE A 1037 55.35 -26.39 2.29
C ILE A 1037 55.72 -27.67 1.54
N GLY A 1038 56.61 -27.59 0.54
CA GLY A 1038 57.08 -28.73 -0.24
C GLY A 1038 56.06 -29.30 -1.24
N LYS A 1039 54.96 -28.59 -1.51
CA LYS A 1039 53.87 -29.01 -2.42
C LYS A 1039 53.54 -27.89 -3.41
N GLN A 1040 53.08 -28.26 -4.60
CA GLN A 1040 52.48 -27.35 -5.60
C GLN A 1040 51.03 -27.76 -5.82
N GLU A 1041 50.17 -26.80 -6.16
CA GLU A 1041 48.74 -27.03 -6.47
C GLU A 1041 48.02 -27.86 -5.39
N ALA A 1042 48.31 -27.57 -4.13
CA ALA A 1042 47.87 -28.36 -2.99
C ALA A 1042 46.54 -27.88 -2.41
N TYR A 1043 46.17 -26.63 -2.65
CA TYR A 1043 45.04 -25.98 -1.96
C TYR A 1043 43.93 -25.55 -2.92
N ASP A 1044 42.69 -25.80 -2.50
CA ASP A 1044 41.47 -25.33 -3.14
C ASP A 1044 41.23 -23.85 -2.83
N TRP A 1045 41.73 -23.36 -1.70
CA TRP A 1045 41.66 -21.96 -1.33
C TRP A 1045 42.82 -21.52 -0.42
N ILE A 1046 43.17 -20.24 -0.50
CA ILE A 1046 44.12 -19.58 0.39
C ILE A 1046 43.46 -18.34 0.99
N ILE A 1047 43.60 -18.12 2.29
CA ILE A 1047 43.16 -16.89 2.97
C ILE A 1047 44.39 -16.14 3.48
N ALA A 1048 44.45 -14.83 3.23
CA ALA A 1048 45.42 -13.93 3.83
C ALA A 1048 44.73 -12.63 4.28
N SER A 1049 44.51 -12.50 5.59
CA SER A 1049 43.81 -11.37 6.21
C SER A 1049 44.82 -10.47 6.90
N HIS A 1050 44.96 -9.21 6.47
CA HIS A 1050 45.95 -8.25 7.01
C HIS A 1050 47.40 -8.76 6.93
N VAL A 1051 47.76 -9.32 5.77
CA VAL A 1051 49.10 -9.86 5.50
C VAL A 1051 49.83 -9.05 4.46
N ILE A 1052 49.15 -8.71 3.37
CA ILE A 1052 49.81 -8.23 2.15
C ILE A 1052 50.52 -6.90 2.36
N GLU A 1053 49.99 -6.05 3.23
CA GLU A 1053 50.56 -4.76 3.61
C GLU A 1053 51.90 -4.91 4.33
N HIS A 1054 52.20 -6.06 4.94
CA HIS A 1054 53.47 -6.34 5.61
C HIS A 1054 54.50 -7.05 4.73
N VAL A 1055 54.11 -7.47 3.51
CA VAL A 1055 54.95 -8.22 2.58
C VAL A 1055 55.78 -7.27 1.70
N PRO A 1056 57.13 -7.26 1.78
CA PRO A 1056 57.96 -6.32 1.02
C PRO A 1056 58.05 -6.57 -0.49
N ASP A 1057 57.79 -7.79 -0.95
CA ASP A 1057 57.68 -8.16 -2.38
C ASP A 1057 56.30 -8.76 -2.65
N PHE A 1058 55.35 -7.89 -2.97
CA PHE A 1058 53.94 -8.26 -3.16
C PHE A 1058 53.71 -9.15 -4.39
N ILE A 1059 54.46 -8.96 -5.48
CA ILE A 1059 54.36 -9.80 -6.68
C ILE A 1059 54.83 -11.22 -6.35
N SER A 1060 55.97 -11.37 -5.66
CA SER A 1060 56.46 -12.69 -5.27
C SER A 1060 55.49 -13.43 -4.37
N PHE A 1061 54.79 -12.73 -3.47
CA PHE A 1061 53.74 -13.32 -2.65
C PHE A 1061 52.58 -13.86 -3.51
N LEU A 1062 52.04 -13.06 -4.43
CA LEU A 1062 50.96 -13.49 -5.32
C LEU A 1062 51.38 -14.69 -6.19
N GLN A 1063 52.59 -14.67 -6.76
CA GLN A 1063 53.14 -15.79 -7.54
C GLN A 1063 53.30 -17.07 -6.71
N GLN A 1064 53.65 -16.95 -5.42
CA GLN A 1064 53.76 -18.10 -4.54
C GLN A 1064 52.38 -18.69 -4.21
N CYS A 1065 51.39 -17.84 -3.92
CA CYS A 1065 50.01 -18.28 -3.75
C CYS A 1065 49.45 -18.93 -5.01
N GLU A 1066 49.69 -18.35 -6.19
CA GLU A 1066 49.29 -18.88 -7.50
C GLU A 1066 49.78 -20.32 -7.73
N ARG A 1067 51.04 -20.61 -7.38
CA ARG A 1067 51.65 -21.95 -7.52
C ARG A 1067 51.18 -22.96 -6.46
N LEU A 1068 50.67 -22.47 -5.33
CA LEU A 1068 50.12 -23.31 -4.25
C LEU A 1068 48.65 -23.66 -4.52
N LEU A 1069 47.92 -22.80 -5.22
CA LEU A 1069 46.53 -23.03 -5.61
C LEU A 1069 46.41 -24.06 -6.73
N LYS A 1070 45.36 -24.87 -6.68
CA LYS A 1070 44.89 -25.70 -7.81
C LYS A 1070 44.33 -24.81 -8.94
N ASP A 1071 44.08 -25.40 -10.11
CA ASP A 1071 43.55 -24.70 -11.29
C ASP A 1071 42.28 -23.86 -11.02
N ASN A 1072 41.35 -24.39 -10.23
CA ASN A 1072 40.11 -23.69 -9.84
C ASN A 1072 40.20 -23.02 -8.46
N GLY A 1073 41.39 -23.02 -7.86
CA GLY A 1073 41.59 -22.51 -6.51
C GLY A 1073 41.51 -20.98 -6.44
N ARG A 1074 41.18 -20.47 -5.26
CA ARG A 1074 40.99 -19.03 -5.03
C ARG A 1074 41.79 -18.49 -3.86
N LEU A 1075 42.29 -17.26 -3.99
CA LEU A 1075 42.97 -16.51 -2.93
C LEU A 1075 42.05 -15.39 -2.43
N ALA A 1076 41.60 -15.48 -1.18
CA ALA A 1076 40.83 -14.43 -0.52
C ALA A 1076 41.74 -13.52 0.33
N LEU A 1077 41.54 -12.22 0.18
CA LEU A 1077 42.29 -11.17 0.85
C LEU A 1077 41.34 -10.25 1.63
N ALA A 1078 41.70 -9.94 2.87
CA ALA A 1078 41.14 -8.80 3.58
C ALA A 1078 42.21 -7.72 3.66
N VAL A 1079 41.94 -6.54 3.08
CA VAL A 1079 42.93 -5.51 2.83
C VAL A 1079 42.54 -4.23 3.56
N PRO A 1080 43.43 -3.64 4.39
CA PRO A 1080 43.18 -2.35 5.01
C PRO A 1080 42.86 -1.29 3.96
N ASP A 1081 41.76 -0.56 4.15
CA ASP A 1081 41.49 0.65 3.39
C ASP A 1081 42.18 1.82 4.09
N LYS A 1082 43.18 2.41 3.43
CA LYS A 1082 43.94 3.52 4.00
C LYS A 1082 43.06 4.68 4.45
N ARG A 1083 41.86 4.87 3.90
CA ARG A 1083 40.94 5.97 4.26
C ARG A 1083 40.34 5.80 5.66
N PHE A 1084 40.37 4.59 6.20
CA PHE A 1084 39.64 4.25 7.43
C PHE A 1084 40.50 3.54 8.49
N CYS A 1085 41.80 3.35 8.23
CA CYS A 1085 42.78 2.89 9.21
C CYS A 1085 43.85 3.96 9.51
N PHE A 1086 44.87 3.62 10.30
CA PHE A 1086 45.97 4.54 10.66
C PHE A 1086 46.85 4.97 9.49
N ASP A 1087 46.73 4.35 8.30
CA ASP A 1087 47.42 4.75 7.07
C ASP A 1087 46.82 6.00 6.40
N PHE A 1088 45.86 6.67 7.05
CA PHE A 1088 45.10 7.81 6.51
C PHE A 1088 45.93 8.84 5.75
N PHE A 1089 47.04 9.31 6.33
CA PHE A 1089 47.91 10.31 5.70
C PHE A 1089 49.02 9.71 4.83
N GLY A 1090 49.16 8.38 4.79
CA GLY A 1090 50.13 7.71 3.94
C GLY A 1090 49.79 7.84 2.46
N SER A 1091 50.80 7.88 1.59
CA SER A 1091 50.57 7.93 0.14
C SER A 1091 50.02 6.60 -0.39
N LEU A 1092 49.18 6.66 -1.42
CA LEU A 1092 48.69 5.48 -2.13
C LEU A 1092 49.83 4.73 -2.81
N THR A 1093 49.74 3.40 -2.79
CA THR A 1093 50.65 2.54 -3.54
C THR A 1093 50.35 2.61 -5.03
N THR A 1094 51.40 2.60 -5.86
CA THR A 1094 51.27 2.53 -7.33
C THR A 1094 51.81 1.21 -7.85
N SER A 1095 51.35 0.79 -9.04
CA SER A 1095 51.86 -0.41 -9.73
C SER A 1095 53.39 -0.35 -9.91
N GLY A 1096 53.95 0.84 -10.15
CA GLY A 1096 55.40 1.05 -10.27
C GLY A 1096 56.17 0.77 -8.98
N ASN A 1097 55.65 1.20 -7.82
CA ASN A 1097 56.33 0.94 -6.53
C ASN A 1097 56.43 -0.56 -6.22
N ILE A 1098 55.39 -1.32 -6.57
CA ILE A 1098 55.35 -2.77 -6.39
C ILE A 1098 56.32 -3.47 -7.36
N ILE A 1099 56.36 -3.05 -8.63
CA ILE A 1099 57.29 -3.59 -9.62
C ILE A 1099 58.74 -3.32 -9.22
N ASP A 1100 59.08 -2.11 -8.78
CA ASP A 1100 60.43 -1.77 -8.33
C ASP A 1100 60.88 -2.61 -7.13
N ALA A 1101 59.97 -2.90 -6.20
CA ALA A 1101 60.26 -3.75 -5.06
C ALA A 1101 60.52 -5.21 -5.46
N HIS A 1102 59.75 -5.72 -6.42
CA HIS A 1102 59.93 -7.07 -6.97
C HIS A 1102 61.24 -7.22 -7.75
N LEU A 1103 61.55 -6.26 -8.62
CA LEU A 1103 62.81 -6.25 -9.38
C LEU A 1103 64.03 -6.12 -8.46
N ALA A 1104 63.89 -5.41 -7.34
CA ALA A 1104 64.90 -5.34 -6.30
C ALA A 1104 64.92 -6.56 -5.35
N GLN A 1105 64.02 -7.54 -5.55
CA GLN A 1105 63.86 -8.75 -4.74
C GLN A 1105 63.85 -8.46 -3.24
N ARG A 1106 63.07 -7.46 -2.82
CA ARG A 1106 63.10 -6.97 -1.44
C ARG A 1106 62.59 -8.04 -0.48
N SER A 1107 63.44 -8.41 0.47
CA SER A 1107 63.09 -9.29 1.59
C SER A 1107 62.65 -8.53 2.86
N ARG A 1108 62.75 -7.20 2.86
CA ARG A 1108 62.40 -6.32 3.98
C ARG A 1108 61.88 -4.96 3.49
N PRO A 1109 61.12 -4.23 4.31
CA PRO A 1109 60.68 -2.89 3.96
C PRO A 1109 61.88 -1.97 3.70
N SER A 1110 61.76 -1.08 2.72
CA SER A 1110 62.80 -0.08 2.48
C SER A 1110 62.89 0.90 3.66
N THR A 1111 64.06 1.50 3.87
CA THR A 1111 64.22 2.54 4.90
C THR A 1111 63.24 3.70 4.70
N GLY A 1112 62.90 4.03 3.45
CA GLY A 1112 61.84 4.99 3.12
C GLY A 1112 60.45 4.56 3.59
N GLN A 1113 60.05 3.29 3.33
CA GLN A 1113 58.77 2.76 3.81
C GLN A 1113 58.67 2.76 5.34
N ILE A 1114 59.75 2.42 6.04
CA ILE A 1114 59.81 2.47 7.51
C ILE A 1114 59.62 3.90 8.01
N PHE A 1115 60.32 4.88 7.41
CA PHE A 1115 60.16 6.28 7.77
C PHE A 1115 58.72 6.77 7.52
N ASP A 1116 58.18 6.52 6.32
CA ASP A 1116 56.85 6.98 5.92
C ASP A 1116 55.74 6.38 6.77
N PHE A 1117 55.89 5.13 7.23
CA PHE A 1117 54.94 4.50 8.13
C PHE A 1117 54.84 5.25 9.46
N TYR A 1118 55.95 5.42 10.18
CA TYR A 1118 55.93 6.09 11.48
C TYR A 1118 55.59 7.58 11.35
N ALA A 1119 56.04 8.25 10.29
CA ALA A 1119 55.80 9.67 10.08
C ALA A 1119 54.32 10.01 9.79
N ASN A 1120 53.57 9.08 9.17
CA ASN A 1120 52.21 9.34 8.69
C ASN A 1120 51.12 8.53 9.42
N SER A 1121 51.49 7.65 10.37
CA SER A 1121 50.52 6.89 11.17
C SER A 1121 49.63 7.83 11.99
N ALA A 1122 48.32 7.67 11.86
CA ALA A 1122 47.31 8.53 12.48
C ALA A 1122 46.53 7.86 13.61
N SER A 1123 46.15 8.65 14.62
CA SER A 1123 45.26 8.27 15.72
C SER A 1123 43.92 9.00 15.63
N ARG A 1124 42.86 8.41 16.21
CA ARG A 1124 41.52 9.01 16.27
C ARG A 1124 41.04 9.04 17.72
N ARG A 1125 40.63 10.21 18.26
CA ARG A 1125 40.03 10.39 19.60
C ARG A 1125 40.67 9.53 20.71
N SER A 1126 41.93 9.82 21.01
CA SER A 1126 42.73 9.18 22.09
C SER A 1126 42.91 7.65 21.99
N GLY A 1127 42.62 7.03 20.84
CA GLY A 1127 42.87 5.60 20.56
C GLY A 1127 43.52 5.34 19.20
N ILE A 1128 44.00 4.10 19.01
CA ILE A 1128 44.58 3.61 17.74
C ILE A 1128 43.45 3.58 16.69
N ALA A 1129 43.69 4.12 15.49
CA ALA A 1129 42.68 4.33 14.46
C ALA A 1129 42.26 3.04 13.74
N TRP A 1130 41.52 2.17 14.45
CA TRP A 1130 40.70 1.10 13.89
C TRP A 1130 39.24 1.41 14.22
N SER A 1131 38.52 2.03 13.29
CA SER A 1131 37.11 2.42 13.48
C SER A 1131 36.22 1.45 12.72
N GLN A 1132 35.36 0.70 13.42
CA GLN A 1132 34.28 -0.08 12.79
C GLN A 1132 33.17 0.83 12.25
N ASP A 1133 33.10 2.05 12.76
CA ASP A 1133 32.03 3.02 12.52
C ASP A 1133 32.20 3.80 11.20
N GLY A 1134 33.33 3.63 10.49
CA GLY A 1134 33.61 4.25 9.19
C GLY A 1134 33.64 5.80 9.18
N GLN A 1135 33.40 6.48 10.29
CA GLN A 1135 33.27 7.94 10.36
C GLN A 1135 34.13 8.59 11.45
N GLY A 1136 34.93 9.59 11.05
CA GLY A 1136 35.65 10.50 11.94
C GLY A 1136 36.98 10.96 11.36
N ASP A 1137 37.28 12.27 11.47
CA ASP A 1137 38.56 12.83 11.04
C ASP A 1137 39.73 12.27 11.88
N ALA A 1138 40.83 11.89 11.22
CA ALA A 1138 42.11 11.70 11.89
C ALA A 1138 42.60 13.04 12.42
N ASP A 1139 42.64 13.20 13.76
CA ASP A 1139 42.90 14.49 14.41
C ASP A 1139 44.33 14.64 14.95
N THR A 1140 45.09 13.54 15.08
CA THR A 1140 46.48 13.54 15.57
C THR A 1140 47.35 12.47 14.90
N LEU A 1141 48.67 12.70 14.84
CA LEU A 1141 49.64 11.65 14.46
C LEU A 1141 49.96 10.77 15.67
N THR A 1142 50.07 9.46 15.46
CA THR A 1142 50.35 8.47 16.50
C THR A 1142 51.76 8.61 17.05
N TYR A 1143 52.73 8.88 16.17
CA TYR A 1143 54.12 9.03 16.54
C TYR A 1143 54.61 10.46 16.24
N PRO A 1144 55.40 11.06 17.13
CA PRO A 1144 56.12 12.29 16.81
C PRO A 1144 57.23 12.01 15.79
N ILE A 1145 57.55 13.01 14.97
CA ILE A 1145 58.51 12.87 13.86
C ILE A 1145 59.91 12.39 14.30
N HIS A 1146 60.31 12.63 15.56
CA HIS A 1146 61.60 12.15 16.07
C HIS A 1146 61.66 10.63 16.21
N ASP A 1147 60.54 9.96 16.47
CA ASP A 1147 60.47 8.49 16.52
C ASP A 1147 60.63 7.90 15.11
N ALA A 1148 59.99 8.51 14.10
CA ALA A 1148 60.20 8.12 12.70
C ALA A 1148 61.67 8.23 12.27
N LEU A 1149 62.37 9.31 12.69
CA LEU A 1149 63.81 9.47 12.44
C LEU A 1149 64.66 8.45 13.21
N ALA A 1150 64.27 8.06 14.42
CA ALA A 1150 64.97 7.04 15.20
C ALA A 1150 64.84 5.66 14.56
N HIS A 1151 63.63 5.26 14.15
CA HIS A 1151 63.38 4.02 13.42
C HIS A 1151 64.09 3.98 12.07
N TRP A 1152 64.09 5.09 11.33
CA TRP A 1152 64.83 5.21 10.07
C TRP A 1152 66.35 5.06 10.23
N LYS A 1153 66.96 5.75 11.22
CA LYS A 1153 68.40 5.60 11.52
C LYS A 1153 68.73 4.17 11.91
N ARG A 1154 67.90 3.54 12.76
CA ARG A 1154 68.08 2.15 13.16
C ARG A 1154 68.01 1.20 11.97
N ALA A 1155 67.09 1.43 11.03
CA ALA A 1155 66.96 0.62 9.82
C ALA A 1155 68.13 0.80 8.83
N ILE A 1156 68.93 1.86 8.96
CA ILE A 1156 70.19 2.03 8.20
C ILE A 1156 71.35 1.31 8.91
N GLU A 1157 71.37 1.35 10.24
CA GLU A 1157 72.47 0.83 11.07
C GLU A 1157 72.37 -0.67 11.37
N ALA A 1158 71.14 -1.21 11.40
CA ALA A 1158 70.85 -2.60 11.71
C ALA A 1158 70.15 -3.30 10.54
N ASP A 1159 70.46 -4.58 10.36
CA ASP A 1159 69.94 -5.37 9.24
C ASP A 1159 68.57 -6.02 9.53
N ASP A 1160 67.92 -5.66 10.63
CA ASP A 1160 66.75 -6.34 11.17
C ASP A 1160 65.45 -6.00 10.39
N TYR A 1161 64.54 -6.97 10.26
CA TYR A 1161 63.19 -6.74 9.75
C TYR A 1161 62.40 -5.86 10.72
N THR A 1162 61.72 -4.85 10.19
CA THR A 1162 60.82 -3.97 10.96
C THR A 1162 59.41 -4.15 10.44
N ASP A 1163 58.49 -4.52 11.32
CA ASP A 1163 57.09 -4.78 10.98
C ASP A 1163 56.32 -3.47 10.74
N VAL A 1164 56.06 -3.13 9.48
CA VAL A 1164 55.38 -1.90 9.03
C VAL A 1164 54.53 -2.16 7.79
N HIS A 1165 53.49 -1.36 7.57
CA HIS A 1165 52.74 -1.37 6.31
C HIS A 1165 53.60 -0.81 5.17
N CYS A 1166 54.07 -1.71 4.30
CA CYS A 1166 54.77 -1.45 3.06
C CYS A 1166 53.86 -0.84 1.99
N TRP A 1167 52.59 -1.23 1.98
CA TRP A 1167 51.61 -0.89 0.95
C TRP A 1167 50.31 -0.38 1.57
N ARG A 1168 49.63 0.49 0.82
CA ARG A 1168 48.44 1.24 1.23
C ARG A 1168 47.51 1.36 0.05
N PHE A 1169 46.27 0.90 0.22
CA PHE A 1169 45.31 0.75 -0.85
C PHE A 1169 43.95 1.39 -0.49
N THR A 1170 43.24 1.86 -1.51
CA THR A 1170 41.77 1.86 -1.59
C THR A 1170 41.30 0.73 -2.52
N PRO A 1171 40.00 0.35 -2.51
CA PRO A 1171 39.46 -0.67 -3.40
C PRO A 1171 39.81 -0.44 -4.87
N ALA A 1172 39.55 0.76 -5.42
CA ALA A 1172 39.85 1.04 -6.82
C ALA A 1172 41.36 1.00 -7.12
N SER A 1173 42.21 1.45 -6.19
CA SER A 1173 43.67 1.41 -6.39
C SER A 1173 44.20 -0.03 -6.42
N PHE A 1174 43.64 -0.91 -5.58
CA PHE A 1174 44.02 -2.32 -5.53
C PHE A 1174 43.60 -3.04 -6.81
N GLN A 1175 42.35 -2.83 -7.24
CA GLN A 1175 41.83 -3.39 -8.49
C GLN A 1175 42.71 -3.00 -9.69
N LEU A 1176 43.11 -1.73 -9.76
CA LEU A 1176 43.98 -1.23 -10.82
C LEU A 1176 45.36 -1.90 -10.83
N ILE A 1177 45.95 -2.09 -9.65
CA ILE A 1177 47.26 -2.72 -9.50
C ILE A 1177 47.19 -4.19 -9.91
N ILE A 1178 46.20 -4.96 -9.45
CA ILE A 1178 46.04 -6.37 -9.83
C ILE A 1178 45.87 -6.49 -11.35
N HIS A 1179 45.03 -5.63 -11.95
CA HIS A 1179 44.87 -5.56 -13.39
C HIS A 1179 46.20 -5.26 -14.11
N ASP A 1180 46.94 -4.24 -13.68
CA ASP A 1180 48.22 -3.85 -14.32
C ASP A 1180 49.26 -4.96 -14.24
N LEU A 1181 49.36 -5.65 -13.09
CA LEU A 1181 50.28 -6.77 -12.91
C LEU A 1181 49.92 -7.96 -13.80
N ALA A 1182 48.62 -8.26 -13.93
CA ALA A 1182 48.13 -9.33 -14.80
C ALA A 1182 48.33 -9.02 -16.29
N VAL A 1183 48.13 -7.75 -16.71
CA VAL A 1183 48.39 -7.30 -18.08
C VAL A 1183 49.88 -7.28 -18.40
N ALA A 1184 50.72 -6.88 -17.44
CA ALA A 1184 52.17 -6.90 -17.58
C ALA A 1184 52.77 -8.33 -17.52
N GLY A 1185 51.96 -9.34 -17.21
CA GLY A 1185 52.38 -10.74 -17.16
C GLY A 1185 53.18 -11.11 -15.91
N TYR A 1186 53.07 -10.33 -14.82
CA TYR A 1186 53.72 -10.64 -13.55
C TYR A 1186 52.95 -11.70 -12.74
N ILE A 1187 51.63 -11.78 -12.91
CA ILE A 1187 50.75 -12.74 -12.21
C ILE A 1187 49.72 -13.30 -13.19
N ASP A 1188 49.20 -14.50 -12.92
CA ASP A 1188 48.08 -15.12 -13.66
C ASP A 1188 46.77 -15.13 -12.86
N LEU A 1189 46.59 -14.14 -11.98
CA LEU A 1189 45.43 -13.97 -11.13
C LEU A 1189 44.58 -12.77 -11.57
N GLU A 1190 43.27 -12.91 -11.48
CA GLU A 1190 42.31 -11.82 -11.68
C GLU A 1190 41.29 -11.77 -10.53
N ILE A 1191 40.67 -10.61 -10.35
CA ILE A 1191 39.62 -10.41 -9.36
C ILE A 1191 38.36 -11.14 -9.81
N LYS A 1192 37.90 -12.10 -9.01
CA LYS A 1192 36.67 -12.85 -9.24
C LYS A 1192 35.49 -12.25 -8.48
N HIS A 1193 35.78 -11.67 -7.32
CA HIS A 1193 34.79 -11.01 -6.48
C HIS A 1193 35.46 -9.94 -5.62
N ALA A 1194 34.75 -8.86 -5.33
CA ALA A 1194 35.20 -7.82 -4.41
C ALA A 1194 34.00 -7.26 -3.64
N PHE A 1195 34.18 -7.02 -2.34
CA PHE A 1195 33.26 -6.26 -1.52
C PHE A 1195 33.90 -4.90 -1.21
N ASP A 1196 33.09 -3.85 -1.27
CA ASP A 1196 33.50 -2.50 -0.89
C ASP A 1196 33.89 -2.39 0.58
N THR A 1197 34.51 -1.27 0.93
CA THR A 1197 35.04 -0.99 2.25
C THR A 1197 33.96 -1.06 3.32
N GLU A 1198 34.18 -1.91 4.33
CA GLU A 1198 33.35 -2.02 5.52
C GLU A 1198 34.22 -1.82 6.76
N GLY A 1199 33.83 -0.87 7.61
CA GLY A 1199 34.65 -0.44 8.73
C GLY A 1199 35.98 0.17 8.27
N CYS A 1200 37.03 -0.65 8.23
CA CYS A 1200 38.42 -0.24 8.01
C CYS A 1200 39.16 -1.03 6.92
N GLU A 1201 38.48 -1.96 6.26
CA GLU A 1201 39.07 -2.90 5.31
C GLU A 1201 38.07 -3.19 4.17
N PHE A 1202 38.56 -3.72 3.06
CA PHE A 1202 37.76 -4.24 1.96
C PHE A 1202 38.21 -5.68 1.64
N PHE A 1203 37.37 -6.44 0.93
CA PHE A 1203 37.59 -7.87 0.72
C PHE A 1203 37.65 -8.20 -0.76
N VAL A 1204 38.63 -9.00 -1.18
CA VAL A 1204 38.83 -9.36 -2.59
C VAL A 1204 39.15 -10.83 -2.71
N THR A 1205 38.53 -11.51 -3.67
CA THR A 1205 38.86 -12.89 -4.04
C THR A 1205 39.49 -12.93 -5.43
N LEU A 1206 40.70 -13.48 -5.52
CA LEU A 1206 41.46 -13.68 -6.74
C LEU A 1206 41.38 -15.15 -7.20
N GLY A 1207 41.43 -15.39 -8.51
CA GLY A 1207 41.53 -16.74 -9.08
C GLY A 1207 42.25 -16.74 -10.42
N ARG A 1208 42.62 -17.93 -10.93
CA ARG A 1208 43.31 -18.07 -12.22
C ARG A 1208 42.47 -17.52 -13.39
N LYS A 1209 43.16 -16.97 -14.39
CA LYS A 1209 42.60 -16.16 -15.47
C LYS A 1209 41.63 -16.91 -16.41
N GLY A 1210 40.45 -16.32 -16.64
CA GLY A 1210 39.59 -16.58 -17.81
C GLY A 1210 39.83 -15.54 -18.92
N ALA A 1211 39.18 -15.64 -20.09
CA ALA A 1211 39.47 -14.79 -21.26
C ALA A 1211 39.57 -13.28 -20.94
N LEU A 1212 40.61 -12.63 -21.48
CA LEU A 1212 41.05 -11.24 -21.21
C LEU A 1212 39.94 -10.17 -21.26
N LEU A 1213 39.84 -9.36 -20.19
CA LEU A 1213 39.09 -8.09 -20.14
C LEU A 1213 39.71 -7.02 -21.09
N LYS A 1214 38.86 -6.14 -21.64
CA LYS A 1214 39.24 -5.13 -22.65
C LYS A 1214 39.77 -3.84 -22.02
N ALA A 1215 40.63 -3.13 -22.77
CA ALA A 1215 41.36 -1.92 -22.36
C ALA A 1215 40.54 -0.68 -21.94
N SER A 1216 39.19 -0.72 -21.99
CA SER A 1216 38.32 0.42 -21.64
C SER A 1216 38.21 0.72 -20.14
N ASP A 1217 38.61 -0.20 -19.25
CA ASP A 1217 38.43 -0.08 -17.79
C ASP A 1217 39.48 0.75 -17.05
N ARG A 1218 40.67 0.95 -17.63
CA ARG A 1218 41.79 1.61 -16.92
C ARG A 1218 41.51 3.08 -16.56
N LEU A 1219 40.84 3.83 -17.45
CA LEU A 1219 40.49 5.23 -17.17
C LEU A 1219 39.38 5.32 -16.10
N SER A 1220 38.46 4.36 -16.08
CA SER A 1220 37.40 4.30 -15.06
C SER A 1220 38.00 4.08 -13.68
N ALA A 1221 38.89 3.10 -13.55
CA ALA A 1221 39.60 2.83 -12.30
C ALA A 1221 40.42 4.04 -11.81
N LEU A 1222 41.11 4.76 -12.72
CA LEU A 1222 41.84 5.98 -12.36
C LEU A 1222 40.91 7.10 -11.87
N LYS A 1223 39.72 7.26 -12.45
CA LYS A 1223 38.71 8.22 -11.99
C LYS A 1223 38.15 7.83 -10.62
N SER A 1224 37.89 6.55 -10.39
CA SER A 1224 37.43 6.03 -9.09
C SER A 1224 38.47 6.25 -8.00
N ILE A 1225 39.77 6.03 -8.28
CA ILE A 1225 40.84 6.34 -7.33
C ILE A 1225 40.83 7.83 -6.94
N VAL A 1226 40.66 8.74 -7.91
CA VAL A 1226 40.57 10.18 -7.63
C VAL A 1226 39.37 10.45 -6.73
N ALA A 1227 38.20 9.92 -7.08
CA ALA A 1227 36.97 10.09 -6.30
C ALA A 1227 37.13 9.58 -4.86
N GLU A 1228 37.64 8.36 -4.69
CA GLU A 1228 37.88 7.73 -3.38
C GLU A 1228 38.87 8.52 -2.52
N ASN A 1229 39.91 9.12 -3.12
CA ASN A 1229 40.89 9.95 -2.41
C ASN A 1229 40.41 11.37 -2.12
N THR A 1230 39.48 11.92 -2.90
CA THR A 1230 38.89 13.26 -2.65
C THR A 1230 37.81 13.28 -1.58
N TYR A 1231 37.35 12.11 -1.09
CA TYR A 1231 36.43 11.99 0.03
C TYR A 1231 37.11 12.34 1.37
N THR A 1232 37.40 13.63 1.54
CA THR A 1232 37.64 14.26 2.84
C THR A 1232 36.95 15.63 2.82
N ASN A 1233 35.92 15.78 3.66
CA ASN A 1233 35.17 16.99 4.02
C ASN A 1233 34.09 17.54 3.05
N THR A 1234 32.86 17.08 3.28
CA THR A 1234 31.69 17.96 3.47
C THR A 1234 30.85 17.51 4.65
#